data_AF-A0A522XFZ9-F1
#
_entry.id   AF-A0A522XFZ9-F1
#
_cell.length_a   1.000
_cell.length_b   1.000
_cell.length_c   1.000
_cell.angle_alpha   90.00
_cell.angle_beta   90.00
_cell.angle_gamma   90.00
#
_symmetry.space_group_name_H-M   'P 1'
#
loop_
_entity.id
_entity.type
_entity.pdbx_description
1 polymer ?
#
loop_
_entity_poly.entity_id
_entity_poly.type
_entity_poly.pdbx_seq_one_letter_code
_entity_poly.pdbx_strand_id
1 'polypeptide(L)'
;MVKCYLTLTVLLSTVLGISPLSAQTEEMAERAIASPEVTQHLPANTALVLLLNRPQAWQSFNRFQSLDFMGEIFNEPGLLPFLPVVTLQEGEILDPWIDDWSATAVIPLSSIETETAAATVTLIPVSDEDAFADYLTRLEVDYGTSASQETYNDIPIQVFPQVEIVPDPMPTPPSPEMWQDDGEVSPANPSLDKSLSRLSHPLKQVLTAIKQGEGVEDSNFPPEFEFPQTAMVKPSVAIARLPNNLVVVAPSRKDIQGYLDMTSLAVPLAENPEFEKLLHHPDFSNAVVGTYGNFKQLAQLSRQVETQSPPGFPPLPSGSGFSQVADLYGQTYLSFNALIWADEAGGRLQFRSDYRNPQPEMAARSQNPNRLLSRLPGGTYVATNGINLGQSLLTLVSTVEGIPEIASVLDGVRGEIRQALGLELQDLLQWMDGEFALFLYPPIGGSQNALFPFLPFEIGLYLETGDRPAAEQVLSALDSWILNISEGFVEISRESLENQPFTSWNLPMGVEDETLSQVAHGWITEDTLLLTTGMASVNRLYPQPRVRLLDSYNFQTAIAPFPDNRTSLAYYNLGAIVAATRDLWRSPMVVFDDTTPLEGEEQPTDPFFEFLQSLRSLSLSVSIDEEREQLDIRLVLSHSRH
;
A
#
# COMPACT_ATOMS: atom_id res chain seq x y z
N MET A 1 10.51 -18.00 5.21
CA MET A 1 11.41 -17.09 4.45
C MET A 1 10.75 -16.40 3.26
N VAL A 2 9.85 -17.05 2.50
CA VAL A 2 9.12 -16.44 1.35
C VAL A 2 8.20 -15.26 1.75
N LYS A 3 7.62 -15.30 2.96
CA LYS A 3 6.83 -14.16 3.50
C LYS A 3 7.63 -12.86 3.63
N CYS A 4 8.94 -12.91 3.96
CA CYS A 4 9.76 -11.70 4.12
C CYS A 4 10.09 -11.00 2.79
N TYR A 5 10.14 -11.73 1.67
CA TYR A 5 10.46 -11.15 0.36
C TYR A 5 9.26 -10.44 -0.29
N LEU A 6 8.03 -10.91 -0.01
CA LEU A 6 6.82 -10.21 -0.45
C LEU A 6 6.62 -8.89 0.31
N THR A 7 6.91 -8.84 1.61
CA THR A 7 6.87 -7.60 2.40
C THR A 7 7.92 -6.59 1.94
N LEU A 8 9.10 -7.04 1.51
CA LEU A 8 10.19 -6.15 1.06
C LEU A 8 9.87 -5.47 -0.29
N THR A 9 9.13 -6.15 -1.18
CA THR A 9 8.73 -5.60 -2.49
C THR A 9 7.59 -4.59 -2.35
N VAL A 10 6.66 -4.84 -1.43
CA VAL A 10 5.61 -3.88 -1.05
C VAL A 10 6.21 -2.66 -0.33
N LEU A 11 7.23 -2.86 0.52
CA LEU A 11 8.00 -1.76 1.13
C LEU A 11 8.78 -0.95 0.09
N LEU A 12 9.39 -1.59 -0.92
CA LEU A 12 10.13 -0.86 -1.95
C LEU A 12 9.20 0.04 -2.79
N SER A 13 7.93 -0.34 -2.97
CA SER A 13 6.93 0.49 -3.66
C SER A 13 6.31 1.59 -2.80
N THR A 14 6.28 1.44 -1.47
CA THR A 14 5.73 2.45 -0.56
C THR A 14 6.77 3.42 0.00
N VAL A 15 8.07 3.11 -0.08
CA VAL A 15 9.14 3.88 0.58
C VAL A 15 9.93 4.80 -0.36
N LEU A 16 9.65 4.83 -1.67
CA LEU A 16 10.35 5.71 -2.63
C LEU A 16 9.72 7.12 -2.81
N GLY A 17 8.94 7.59 -1.83
CA GLY A 17 8.16 8.84 -1.92
C GLY A 17 8.79 10.09 -1.33
N ILE A 18 10.05 10.08 -0.88
CA ILE A 18 10.69 11.30 -0.37
C ILE A 18 11.63 11.82 -1.45
N SER A 19 11.18 12.79 -2.25
CA SER A 19 12.01 13.96 -2.58
C SER A 19 11.23 15.07 -3.36
N PRO A 20 11.54 16.36 -3.17
CA PRO A 20 10.83 17.62 -3.63
C PRO A 20 11.10 18.36 -5.03
N LEU A 21 10.07 18.84 -5.82
CA LEU A 21 9.72 19.75 -7.05
C LEU A 21 10.36 20.14 -8.44
N SER A 22 9.46 20.46 -9.40
CA SER A 22 8.82 21.80 -9.73
C SER A 22 7.89 21.65 -10.96
N ALA A 23 6.86 22.45 -11.32
CA ALA A 23 6.38 23.81 -11.00
C ALA A 23 4.91 24.01 -11.49
N GLN A 24 4.38 25.23 -11.24
CA GLN A 24 3.21 25.95 -11.78
C GLN A 24 1.78 25.50 -11.41
N THR A 25 1.15 26.39 -10.63
CA THR A 25 -0.26 26.41 -10.25
C THR A 25 -1.12 26.86 -11.43
N GLU A 26 -1.92 25.96 -12.01
CA GLU A 26 -3.09 26.36 -12.78
C GLU A 26 -4.21 26.74 -11.81
N GLU A 27 -4.47 28.04 -11.72
CA GLU A 27 -5.58 28.63 -11.00
C GLU A 27 -6.86 28.38 -11.82
N MET A 28 -7.49 27.23 -11.61
CA MET A 28 -8.76 26.88 -12.26
C MET A 28 -9.93 27.39 -11.41
N ALA A 29 -10.81 28.18 -12.04
CA ALA A 29 -11.85 28.97 -11.38
C ALA A 29 -12.74 28.17 -10.41
N GLU A 30 -12.74 28.68 -9.18
CA GLU A 30 -13.43 28.21 -7.98
C GLU A 30 -14.96 28.20 -8.16
N ARG A 31 -15.57 27.02 -8.11
CA ARG A 31 -17.00 26.89 -7.77
C ARG A 31 -17.09 26.63 -6.28
N ALA A 32 -17.58 27.61 -5.52
CA ALA A 32 -17.90 27.42 -4.12
C ALA A 32 -18.97 26.33 -3.97
N ILE A 33 -18.56 25.15 -3.49
CA ILE A 33 -19.46 24.09 -3.03
C ILE A 33 -19.85 24.45 -1.60
N ALA A 34 -21.13 24.28 -1.24
CA ALA A 34 -21.55 24.48 0.15
C ALA A 34 -20.88 23.45 1.06
N SER A 35 -20.23 23.90 2.14
CA SER A 35 -19.58 23.02 3.11
C SER A 35 -20.60 22.06 3.74
N PRO A 36 -20.25 20.78 3.98
CA PRO A 36 -21.17 19.84 4.62
C PRO A 36 -21.63 20.33 6.00
N GLU A 37 -22.90 20.15 6.35
CA GLU A 37 -23.48 20.70 7.58
C GLU A 37 -22.70 20.28 8.84
N VAL A 38 -22.31 19.00 8.92
CA VAL A 38 -21.52 18.45 10.04
C VAL A 38 -20.22 19.22 10.32
N THR A 39 -19.63 19.86 9.30
CA THR A 39 -18.38 20.65 9.46
C THR A 39 -18.60 21.98 10.16
N GLN A 40 -19.83 22.49 10.19
CA GLN A 40 -20.23 23.69 10.94
C GLN A 40 -20.35 23.43 12.44
N HIS A 41 -20.43 22.15 12.82
CA HIS A 41 -20.61 21.71 14.22
C HIS A 41 -19.33 21.12 14.82
N LEU A 42 -18.26 20.98 14.04
CA LEU A 42 -16.95 20.60 14.54
C LEU A 42 -16.13 21.84 14.89
N PRO A 43 -15.31 21.81 15.96
CA PRO A 43 -14.48 22.95 16.32
C PRO A 43 -13.26 23.09 15.39
N ALA A 44 -12.78 24.30 15.17
CA ALA A 44 -11.66 24.59 14.27
C ALA A 44 -10.33 23.96 14.70
N ASN A 45 -10.20 23.60 15.98
CA ASN A 45 -9.03 22.88 16.51
C ASN A 45 -9.12 21.36 16.35
N THR A 46 -10.05 20.83 15.54
CA THR A 46 -10.16 19.40 15.25
C THR A 46 -8.84 18.86 14.66
N ALA A 47 -8.28 17.81 15.28
CA ALA A 47 -7.00 17.22 14.92
C ALA A 47 -7.09 16.30 13.70
N LEU A 48 -8.22 15.62 13.55
CA LEU A 48 -8.51 14.72 12.45
C LEU A 48 -10.01 14.73 12.22
N VAL A 49 -10.43 14.79 10.96
CA VAL A 49 -11.81 14.51 10.56
C VAL A 49 -11.81 13.57 9.35
N LEU A 50 -12.64 12.54 9.42
CA LEU A 50 -13.03 11.68 8.32
C LEU A 50 -14.49 12.00 7.96
N LEU A 51 -14.69 12.49 6.75
CA LEU A 51 -15.99 12.76 6.16
C LEU A 51 -16.37 11.60 5.25
N LEU A 52 -17.56 11.06 5.44
CA LEU A 52 -18.13 10.01 4.60
C LEU A 52 -19.40 10.56 3.94
N ASN A 53 -19.41 10.59 2.62
CA ASN A 53 -20.53 11.12 1.84
C ASN A 53 -21.71 10.15 1.91
N ARG A 54 -22.90 10.67 1.63
CA ARG A 54 -24.16 9.91 1.60
C ARG A 54 -24.05 8.65 0.74
N PRO A 55 -24.77 7.57 1.08
CA PRO A 55 -24.63 6.28 0.39
C PRO A 55 -24.82 6.36 -1.14
N GLN A 56 -25.67 7.26 -1.62
CA GLN A 56 -25.86 7.49 -3.06
C GLN A 56 -24.56 7.88 -3.80
N ALA A 57 -23.63 8.61 -3.17
CA ALA A 57 -22.38 9.00 -3.80
C ALA A 57 -21.52 7.77 -4.18
N TRP A 58 -21.63 6.69 -3.42
CA TRP A 58 -20.91 5.43 -3.63
C TRP A 58 -21.40 4.65 -4.85
N GLN A 59 -22.62 4.93 -5.34
CA GLN A 59 -23.14 4.33 -6.58
C GLN A 59 -22.28 4.64 -7.80
N SER A 60 -21.44 5.69 -7.75
CA SER A 60 -20.43 5.98 -8.78
C SER A 60 -19.42 4.85 -8.99
N PHE A 61 -19.24 3.96 -8.00
CA PHE A 61 -18.42 2.75 -8.10
C PHE A 61 -19.19 1.54 -8.66
N ASN A 62 -20.52 1.52 -8.56
CA ASN A 62 -21.33 0.36 -8.96
C ASN A 62 -21.30 0.08 -10.47
N ARG A 63 -20.82 1.03 -11.29
CA ARG A 63 -20.60 0.82 -12.73
C ARG A 63 -19.47 -0.17 -13.03
N PHE A 64 -18.63 -0.52 -12.07
CA PHE A 64 -17.46 -1.39 -12.26
C PHE A 64 -17.74 -2.83 -11.80
N GLN A 65 -17.24 -3.80 -12.56
CA GLN A 65 -17.59 -5.24 -12.50
C GLN A 65 -17.21 -5.95 -11.18
N SER A 66 -16.66 -5.26 -10.19
CA SER A 66 -16.27 -5.82 -8.88
C SER A 66 -16.51 -4.88 -7.70
N LEU A 67 -17.22 -3.77 -7.92
CA LEU A 67 -17.55 -2.78 -6.89
C LEU A 67 -19.05 -2.44 -6.93
N ASP A 68 -19.85 -3.26 -7.59
CA ASP A 68 -21.31 -3.20 -7.63
C ASP A 68 -21.94 -3.34 -6.24
N PHE A 69 -21.31 -4.12 -5.35
CA PHE A 69 -21.72 -4.26 -3.95
C PHE A 69 -21.31 -3.08 -3.05
N MET A 70 -20.42 -2.17 -3.48
CA MET A 70 -19.94 -1.09 -2.61
C MET A 70 -21.07 -0.16 -2.19
N GLY A 71 -22.01 0.14 -3.10
CA GLY A 71 -23.21 0.89 -2.74
C GLY A 71 -24.05 0.19 -1.67
N GLU A 72 -24.13 -1.14 -1.68
CA GLU A 72 -24.89 -1.92 -0.68
C GLU A 72 -24.18 -1.95 0.68
N ILE A 73 -22.86 -2.16 0.68
CA ILE A 73 -22.03 -2.11 1.89
C ILE A 73 -22.18 -0.76 2.60
N PHE A 74 -22.03 0.36 1.89
CA PHE A 74 -22.09 1.69 2.50
C PHE A 74 -23.51 2.22 2.72
N ASN A 75 -24.55 1.46 2.37
CA ASN A 75 -25.93 1.74 2.82
C ASN A 75 -26.15 1.30 4.28
N GLU A 76 -25.29 0.43 4.84
CA GLU A 76 -25.40 0.00 6.23
C GLU A 76 -24.71 1.01 7.18
N PRO A 77 -25.42 1.54 8.19
CA PRO A 77 -24.83 2.53 9.10
C PRO A 77 -23.60 2.01 9.87
N GLY A 78 -23.52 0.71 10.13
CA GLY A 78 -22.52 0.11 11.03
C GLY A 78 -21.07 0.15 10.53
N LEU A 79 -20.80 0.73 9.36
CA LEU A 79 -19.45 1.01 8.87
C LEU A 79 -18.91 2.37 9.33
N LEU A 80 -19.77 3.23 9.86
CA LEU A 80 -19.33 4.48 10.48
C LEU A 80 -18.58 4.17 11.78
N PRO A 81 -17.40 4.77 12.03
CA PRO A 81 -16.69 4.57 13.28
C PRO A 81 -17.59 4.82 14.50
N PHE A 82 -17.52 3.88 15.46
CA PHE A 82 -18.28 3.88 16.72
C PHE A 82 -19.79 3.69 16.59
N LEU A 83 -20.34 3.55 15.37
CA LEU A 83 -21.74 3.21 15.17
C LEU A 83 -21.88 1.67 15.14
N PRO A 84 -22.57 1.05 16.11
CA PRO A 84 -22.68 -0.40 16.13
C PRO A 84 -23.47 -0.93 14.93
N VAL A 85 -23.00 -2.03 14.36
CA VAL A 85 -23.82 -2.86 13.46
C VAL A 85 -24.92 -3.49 14.32
N VAL A 86 -26.17 -3.41 13.85
CA VAL A 86 -27.31 -4.10 14.47
C VAL A 86 -27.58 -5.40 13.71
N THR A 87 -27.75 -6.50 14.43
CA THR A 87 -28.08 -7.78 13.79
C THR A 87 -29.48 -7.72 13.17
N LEU A 88 -29.58 -7.95 11.86
CA LEU A 88 -30.85 -8.02 11.12
C LEU A 88 -31.31 -9.48 10.98
N GLN A 89 -32.63 -9.72 11.01
CA GLN A 89 -33.16 -11.03 10.66
C GLN A 89 -33.08 -11.26 9.15
N GLU A 90 -33.05 -12.52 8.72
CA GLU A 90 -32.96 -12.88 7.30
C GLU A 90 -34.12 -12.25 6.50
N GLY A 91 -33.78 -11.40 5.53
CA GLY A 91 -34.75 -10.67 4.70
C GLY A 91 -35.21 -9.31 5.25
N GLU A 92 -34.76 -8.89 6.43
CA GLU A 92 -34.97 -7.52 6.92
C GLU A 92 -33.92 -6.56 6.33
N ILE A 93 -34.37 -5.36 5.96
CA ILE A 93 -33.52 -4.26 5.50
C ILE A 93 -33.75 -3.10 6.47
N LEU A 94 -32.68 -2.47 6.95
CA LEU A 94 -32.79 -1.24 7.73
C LEU A 94 -33.06 -0.08 6.77
N ASP A 95 -34.14 0.68 7.00
CA ASP A 95 -34.41 1.88 6.22
C ASP A 95 -33.26 2.90 6.42
N PRO A 96 -32.75 3.51 5.34
CA PRO A 96 -31.65 4.47 5.44
C PRO A 96 -32.13 5.74 6.14
N TRP A 97 -31.45 6.11 7.23
CA TRP A 97 -31.76 7.32 8.02
C TRP A 97 -30.66 8.39 7.94
N ILE A 98 -29.65 8.18 7.08
CA ILE A 98 -28.53 9.09 6.81
C ILE A 98 -28.58 9.48 5.32
N ASP A 99 -28.73 10.76 5.00
CA ASP A 99 -28.83 11.25 3.61
C ASP A 99 -27.90 12.44 3.27
N ASP A 100 -26.97 12.76 4.17
CA ASP A 100 -25.91 13.75 3.94
C ASP A 100 -24.58 13.25 4.53
N TRP A 101 -23.52 14.04 4.39
CA TRP A 101 -22.20 13.73 4.94
C TRP A 101 -22.25 13.45 6.45
N SER A 102 -21.59 12.38 6.86
CA SER A 102 -21.26 12.12 8.26
C SER A 102 -19.79 12.46 8.52
N ALA A 103 -19.45 12.78 9.78
CA ALA A 103 -18.10 13.16 10.16
C ALA A 103 -17.63 12.46 11.44
N THR A 104 -16.57 11.67 11.36
CA THR A 104 -15.85 11.17 12.55
C THR A 104 -14.65 12.08 12.82
N ALA A 105 -14.58 12.66 14.01
CA ALA A 105 -13.59 13.66 14.38
C ALA A 105 -12.87 13.31 15.68
N VAL A 106 -11.58 13.64 15.73
CA VAL A 106 -10.74 13.63 16.94
C VAL A 106 -10.48 15.07 17.35
N ILE A 107 -10.94 15.44 18.54
CA ILE A 107 -10.99 16.82 19.01
C ILE A 107 -10.14 16.96 20.28
N PRO A 108 -9.01 17.67 20.23
CA PRO A 108 -8.26 18.03 21.43
C PRO A 108 -9.13 18.85 22.39
N LEU A 109 -9.17 18.43 23.66
CA LEU A 109 -9.96 19.08 24.72
C LEU A 109 -9.18 20.20 25.44
N SER A 110 -7.95 20.46 25.01
CA SER A 110 -7.08 21.50 25.55
C SER A 110 -6.26 22.14 24.45
N SER A 111 -5.98 23.42 24.62
CA SER A 111 -5.01 24.16 23.81
C SER A 111 -3.60 24.12 24.41
N ILE A 112 -3.43 23.52 25.60
CA ILE A 112 -2.14 23.44 26.30
C ILE A 112 -1.35 22.26 25.73
N GLU A 113 -0.14 22.50 25.22
CA GLU A 113 0.66 21.49 24.51
C GLU A 113 1.04 20.24 25.33
N THR A 114 0.90 20.28 26.66
CA THR A 114 1.18 19.17 27.57
C THR A 114 -0.04 18.31 27.88
N GLU A 115 -1.24 18.77 27.55
CA GLU A 115 -2.47 18.02 27.79
C GLU A 115 -2.84 17.24 26.52
N THR A 116 -2.97 15.92 26.65
CA THR A 116 -3.24 15.03 25.50
C THR A 116 -4.69 14.58 25.43
N ALA A 117 -5.56 15.07 26.32
CA ALA A 117 -6.96 14.67 26.33
C ALA A 117 -7.66 15.06 25.01
N ALA A 118 -8.31 14.09 24.38
CA ALA A 118 -9.14 14.29 23.21
C ALA A 118 -10.50 13.61 23.39
N ALA A 119 -11.52 14.17 22.74
CA ALA A 119 -12.78 13.49 22.49
C ALA A 119 -12.77 12.92 21.07
N THR A 120 -13.31 11.71 20.90
CA THR A 120 -13.58 11.15 19.58
C THR A 120 -15.09 11.01 19.39
N VAL A 121 -15.62 11.63 18.33
CA VAL A 121 -17.07 11.69 18.08
C VAL A 121 -17.38 11.47 16.60
N THR A 122 -18.53 10.86 16.32
CA THR A 122 -19.12 10.75 14.98
C THR A 122 -20.41 11.56 14.95
N LEU A 123 -20.46 12.57 14.08
CA LEU A 123 -21.63 13.42 13.84
C LEU A 123 -22.37 12.90 12.61
N ILE A 124 -23.68 12.72 12.73
CA ILE A 124 -24.53 12.14 11.70
C ILE A 124 -25.80 13.00 11.56
N PRO A 125 -26.08 13.56 10.38
CA PRO A 125 -27.36 14.19 10.11
C PRO A 125 -28.44 13.12 9.92
N VAL A 126 -29.52 13.25 10.68
CA VAL A 126 -30.68 12.35 10.58
C VAL A 126 -31.60 12.86 9.48
N SER A 127 -31.89 12.02 8.49
CA SER A 127 -32.83 12.33 7.41
C SER A 127 -34.22 11.75 7.66
N ASP A 128 -34.31 10.61 8.36
CA ASP A 128 -35.56 9.94 8.75
C ASP A 128 -35.54 9.60 10.24
N GLU A 129 -36.45 10.24 10.97
CA GLU A 129 -36.59 10.12 12.42
C GLU A 129 -37.19 8.81 12.89
N ASP A 130 -38.14 8.27 12.11
CA ASP A 130 -38.81 7.02 12.47
C ASP A 130 -37.85 5.85 12.24
N ALA A 131 -37.08 5.88 11.14
CA ALA A 131 -36.04 4.90 10.85
C ALA A 131 -34.88 4.95 11.87
N PHE A 132 -34.47 6.15 12.32
CA PHE A 132 -33.48 6.27 13.40
C PHE A 132 -34.00 5.71 14.75
N ALA A 133 -35.27 5.93 15.07
CA ALA A 133 -35.89 5.36 16.27
C ALA A 133 -35.98 3.82 16.21
N ASP A 134 -36.27 3.26 15.04
CA ASP A 134 -36.22 1.81 14.81
C ASP A 134 -34.80 1.26 15.00
N TYR A 135 -33.79 1.95 14.45
CA TYR A 135 -32.39 1.61 14.67
C TYR A 135 -32.01 1.56 16.15
N LEU A 136 -32.39 2.57 16.95
CA LEU A 136 -32.13 2.55 18.40
C LEU A 136 -32.84 1.39 19.11
N THR A 137 -34.06 1.06 18.70
CA THR A 137 -34.81 -0.07 19.26
C THR A 137 -34.10 -1.39 18.97
N ARG A 138 -33.62 -1.59 17.73
CA ARG A 138 -32.82 -2.76 17.33
C ARG A 138 -31.49 -2.81 18.08
N LEU A 139 -30.87 -1.66 18.34
CA LEU A 139 -29.64 -1.56 19.10
C LEU A 139 -29.81 -2.04 20.55
N GLU A 140 -30.92 -1.70 21.21
CA GLU A 140 -31.24 -2.21 22.56
C GLU A 140 -31.41 -3.74 22.57
N VAL A 141 -32.08 -4.29 21.55
CA VAL A 141 -32.23 -5.74 21.37
C VAL A 141 -30.86 -6.41 21.21
N ASP A 142 -29.99 -5.82 20.37
CA ASP A 142 -28.67 -6.35 20.04
C ASP A 142 -27.66 -6.23 21.20
N TYR A 143 -27.80 -5.24 22.09
CA TYR A 143 -27.04 -5.16 23.35
C TYR A 143 -27.64 -6.02 24.47
N GLY A 144 -28.89 -6.50 24.32
CA GLY A 144 -29.61 -7.24 25.36
C GLY A 144 -29.94 -6.43 26.61
N THR A 145 -29.78 -5.11 26.56
CA THR A 145 -30.06 -4.16 27.65
C THR A 145 -30.50 -2.81 27.09
N SER A 146 -31.43 -2.15 27.77
CA SER A 146 -31.77 -0.76 27.46
C SER A 146 -30.63 0.18 27.80
N ALA A 147 -30.54 1.29 27.06
CA ALA A 147 -29.56 2.32 27.34
C ALA A 147 -29.86 3.03 28.67
N SER A 148 -28.82 3.33 29.45
CA SER A 148 -28.97 4.28 30.56
C SER A 148 -29.09 5.68 29.99
N GLN A 149 -30.08 6.46 30.45
CA GLN A 149 -30.26 7.84 30.04
C GLN A 149 -29.69 8.80 31.08
N GLU A 150 -28.81 9.69 30.66
CA GLU A 150 -28.25 10.75 31.49
C GLU A 150 -28.36 12.09 30.77
N THR A 151 -28.36 13.20 31.50
CA THR A 151 -28.44 14.54 30.90
C THR A 151 -27.13 15.29 31.12
N TYR A 152 -26.71 16.05 30.11
CA TYR A 152 -25.58 16.97 30.21
C TYR A 152 -25.89 18.23 29.39
N ASN A 153 -25.80 19.42 30.01
CA ASN A 153 -26.20 20.69 29.39
C ASN A 153 -27.58 20.62 28.71
N ASP A 154 -28.57 20.05 29.41
CA ASP A 154 -29.94 19.80 28.92
C ASP A 154 -30.07 18.88 27.69
N ILE A 155 -28.97 18.24 27.26
CA ILE A 155 -28.94 17.26 26.18
C ILE A 155 -29.02 15.84 26.78
N PRO A 156 -30.01 15.02 26.39
CA PRO A 156 -30.05 13.61 26.80
C PRO A 156 -28.99 12.80 26.06
N ILE A 157 -28.25 12.00 26.82
CA ILE A 157 -27.23 11.07 26.34
C ILE A 157 -27.67 9.67 26.73
N GLN A 158 -27.86 8.80 25.74
CA GLN A 158 -28.10 7.38 25.90
C GLN A 158 -26.75 6.67 25.94
N VAL A 159 -26.52 5.81 26.93
CA VAL A 159 -25.27 5.06 27.08
C VAL A 159 -25.55 3.56 27.10
N PHE A 160 -24.98 2.86 26.12
CA PHE A 160 -24.95 1.41 26.02
C PHE A 160 -23.65 0.91 26.64
N PRO A 161 -23.71 0.05 27.67
CA PRO A 161 -22.52 -0.44 28.33
C PRO A 161 -21.75 -1.42 27.44
N GLN A 162 -20.47 -1.60 27.74
CA GLN A 162 -19.67 -2.68 27.16
C GLN A 162 -20.25 -4.04 27.56
N VAL A 163 -20.40 -4.96 26.60
CA VAL A 163 -20.94 -6.31 26.82
C VAL A 163 -19.91 -7.35 26.39
N GLU A 164 -19.59 -8.29 27.27
CA GLU A 164 -18.77 -9.45 26.92
C GLU A 164 -19.63 -10.48 26.19
N ILE A 165 -19.28 -10.77 24.94
CA ILE A 165 -19.85 -11.85 24.15
C ILE A 165 -18.99 -13.08 24.40
N VAL A 166 -19.56 -14.06 25.10
CA VAL A 166 -18.99 -15.40 25.17
C VAL A 166 -19.36 -16.07 23.85
N PRO A 167 -18.41 -16.36 22.95
CA PRO A 167 -18.73 -17.11 21.74
C PRO A 167 -19.28 -18.48 22.14
N ASP A 168 -20.34 -18.94 21.46
CA ASP A 168 -20.77 -20.33 21.60
C ASP A 168 -19.57 -21.24 21.29
N PRO A 169 -19.33 -22.30 22.10
CA PRO A 169 -18.25 -23.22 21.82
C PRO A 169 -18.48 -23.79 20.42
N MET A 170 -17.55 -23.51 19.51
CA MET A 170 -17.55 -24.07 18.16
C MET A 170 -17.82 -25.58 18.29
N PRO A 171 -18.79 -26.15 17.55
CA PRO A 171 -18.95 -27.60 17.51
C PRO A 171 -17.60 -28.19 17.10
N THR A 172 -17.04 -29.01 17.97
CA THR A 172 -15.75 -29.66 17.72
C THR A 172 -15.91 -30.44 16.42
N PRO A 173 -15.13 -30.16 15.36
CA PRO A 173 -15.15 -30.99 14.18
C PRO A 173 -14.88 -32.43 14.62
N PRO A 174 -15.60 -33.45 14.14
CA PRO A 174 -15.23 -34.82 14.42
C PRO A 174 -13.78 -35.00 13.96
N SER A 175 -12.89 -35.41 14.87
CA SER A 175 -11.49 -35.70 14.54
C SER A 175 -11.45 -36.63 13.32
N PRO A 176 -10.71 -36.27 12.25
CA PRO A 176 -10.47 -37.21 11.17
C PRO A 176 -9.64 -38.38 11.74
N GLU A 177 -10.21 -39.57 11.84
CA GLU A 177 -9.51 -40.81 12.21
C GLU A 177 -8.54 -41.33 11.13
N MET A 178 -8.22 -40.55 10.09
CA MET A 178 -7.39 -40.97 8.96
C MET A 178 -6.17 -40.07 8.77
N TRP A 179 -5.19 -40.20 9.65
CA TRP A 179 -3.78 -39.97 9.32
C TRP A 179 -2.93 -40.99 10.09
N GLN A 180 -3.10 -42.27 9.72
CA GLN A 180 -1.98 -43.21 9.84
C GLN A 180 -1.03 -42.88 8.70
N ASP A 181 0.18 -42.51 9.08
CA ASP A 181 1.32 -42.29 8.19
C ASP A 181 1.71 -43.62 7.53
N ASP A 182 1.03 -43.96 6.43
CA ASP A 182 1.48 -44.99 5.51
C ASP A 182 2.57 -44.35 4.65
N GLY A 183 3.82 -44.46 5.12
CA GLY A 183 5.00 -43.83 4.54
C GLY A 183 5.30 -44.19 3.08
N GLU A 184 4.54 -43.64 2.15
CA GLU A 184 4.84 -43.65 0.72
C GLU A 184 5.68 -42.43 0.34
N VAL A 185 6.97 -42.69 0.17
CA VAL A 185 7.96 -41.75 -0.36
C VAL A 185 7.60 -41.39 -1.80
N SER A 186 7.32 -40.12 -2.04
CA SER A 186 7.11 -39.55 -3.38
C SER A 186 8.36 -39.75 -4.26
N PRO A 187 8.24 -40.19 -5.52
CA PRO A 187 9.40 -40.51 -6.34
C PRO A 187 10.20 -39.24 -6.70
N ALA A 188 11.53 -39.33 -6.50
CA ALA A 188 12.47 -38.26 -6.81
C ALA A 188 12.39 -37.84 -8.28
N ASN A 189 12.32 -36.54 -8.54
CA ASN A 189 12.30 -35.95 -9.88
C ASN A 189 13.76 -35.76 -10.39
N PRO A 190 14.25 -36.59 -11.32
CA PRO A 190 15.68 -36.68 -11.66
C PRO A 190 16.22 -35.49 -12.47
N SER A 191 15.37 -34.61 -12.98
CA SER A 191 15.78 -33.43 -13.76
C SER A 191 16.31 -32.29 -12.88
N LEU A 192 15.75 -32.13 -11.67
CA LEU A 192 16.12 -31.07 -10.72
C LEU A 192 17.44 -31.37 -10.01
N ASP A 193 17.70 -32.64 -9.68
CA ASP A 193 18.95 -33.06 -9.04
C ASP A 193 20.16 -32.92 -9.96
N LYS A 194 19.96 -33.06 -11.27
CA LYS A 194 21.02 -32.87 -12.26
C LYS A 194 21.45 -31.39 -12.35
N SER A 195 20.51 -30.45 -12.26
CA SER A 195 20.81 -29.01 -12.25
C SER A 195 21.44 -28.53 -10.94
N LEU A 196 20.97 -29.03 -9.78
CA LEU A 196 21.50 -28.66 -8.46
C LEU A 196 22.93 -29.17 -8.23
N SER A 197 23.31 -30.28 -8.86
CA SER A 197 24.65 -30.87 -8.73
C SER A 197 25.78 -29.98 -9.27
N ARG A 198 25.49 -28.96 -10.10
CA ARG A 198 26.47 -28.13 -10.82
C ARG A 198 26.69 -26.73 -10.23
N LEU A 199 25.99 -26.36 -9.16
CA LEU A 199 26.15 -25.06 -8.49
C LEU A 199 27.33 -25.05 -7.51
N SER A 200 27.95 -23.87 -7.32
CA SER A 200 29.05 -23.65 -6.37
C SER A 200 28.61 -23.89 -4.92
N HIS A 201 29.57 -24.26 -4.08
CA HIS A 201 29.33 -24.74 -2.71
C HIS A 201 28.44 -23.86 -1.82
N PRO A 202 28.49 -22.51 -1.84
CA PRO A 202 27.63 -21.70 -0.97
C PRO A 202 26.15 -21.68 -1.41
N LEU A 203 25.87 -21.60 -2.71
CA LEU A 203 24.49 -21.64 -3.21
C LEU A 203 23.86 -23.04 -3.05
N LYS A 204 24.70 -24.08 -3.18
CA LYS A 204 24.31 -25.47 -2.95
C LYS A 204 23.92 -25.70 -1.50
N GLN A 205 24.62 -25.11 -0.52
CA GLN A 205 24.26 -25.23 0.90
C GLN A 205 22.91 -24.57 1.22
N VAL A 206 22.66 -23.37 0.69
CA VAL A 206 21.39 -22.65 0.89
C VAL A 206 20.21 -23.43 0.29
N LEU A 207 20.36 -23.98 -0.92
CA LEU A 207 19.32 -24.76 -1.59
C LEU A 207 19.16 -26.18 -1.03
N THR A 208 20.22 -26.79 -0.50
CA THR A 208 20.16 -28.11 0.15
C THR A 208 19.51 -28.02 1.53
N ALA A 209 19.74 -26.93 2.28
CA ALA A 209 19.03 -26.65 3.53
C ALA A 209 17.52 -26.45 3.31
N ILE A 210 17.12 -25.87 2.17
CA ILE A 210 15.71 -25.76 1.77
C ILE A 210 15.14 -27.13 1.37
N LYS A 211 15.95 -28.02 0.79
CA LYS A 211 15.53 -29.35 0.30
C LYS A 211 15.44 -30.40 1.40
N GLN A 212 16.24 -30.28 2.47
CA GLN A 212 16.34 -31.32 3.50
C GLN A 212 15.32 -31.21 4.62
N GLY A 213 14.52 -30.14 4.70
CA GLY A 213 13.49 -30.03 5.73
C GLY A 213 14.01 -30.45 7.11
N GLU A 214 15.26 -30.09 7.42
CA GLU A 214 15.83 -30.36 8.73
C GLU A 214 15.07 -29.46 9.69
N GLY A 215 14.03 -30.04 10.29
CA GLY A 215 13.38 -29.50 11.45
C GLY A 215 14.47 -29.24 12.47
N VAL A 216 14.76 -27.95 12.69
CA VAL A 216 15.37 -27.52 13.93
C VAL A 216 14.39 -27.96 15.01
N GLU A 217 14.71 -29.09 15.66
CA GLU A 217 14.02 -29.55 16.85
C GLU A 217 14.44 -28.59 17.98
N ASP A 218 13.84 -27.40 17.95
CA ASP A 218 13.97 -26.42 19.00
C ASP A 218 13.20 -26.96 20.22
N SER A 219 13.94 -27.53 21.16
CA SER A 219 13.40 -28.07 22.41
C SER A 219 12.87 -26.98 23.36
N ASN A 220 12.84 -25.73 22.89
CA ASN A 220 12.29 -24.56 23.56
C ASN A 220 11.09 -23.96 22.79
N PHE A 221 10.27 -24.78 22.12
CA PHE A 221 8.93 -24.32 21.76
C PHE A 221 8.24 -23.82 23.04
N PRO A 222 7.82 -22.54 23.12
CA PRO A 222 6.93 -22.12 24.19
C PRO A 222 5.71 -23.05 24.19
N PRO A 223 5.09 -23.31 25.35
CA PRO A 223 3.83 -24.06 25.38
C PRO A 223 2.92 -23.50 24.28
N GLU A 224 2.23 -24.40 23.55
CA GLU A 224 1.22 -24.06 22.55
C GLU A 224 0.60 -22.73 22.94
N PHE A 225 0.75 -21.73 22.07
CA PHE A 225 0.14 -20.44 22.28
C PHE A 225 -1.36 -20.70 22.25
N GLU A 226 -1.93 -21.05 23.41
CA GLU A 226 -3.34 -20.95 23.68
C GLU A 226 -3.61 -19.48 23.41
N PHE A 227 -4.17 -19.18 22.24
CA PHE A 227 -4.80 -17.89 22.04
C PHE A 227 -5.71 -17.74 23.27
N PRO A 228 -5.46 -16.76 24.15
CA PRO A 228 -6.41 -16.52 25.21
C PRO A 228 -7.76 -16.40 24.50
N GLN A 229 -8.75 -17.19 24.92
CA GLN A 229 -10.11 -17.00 24.46
C GLN A 229 -10.54 -15.64 25.00
N THR A 230 -10.11 -14.57 24.32
CA THR A 230 -10.52 -13.23 24.61
C THR A 230 -11.99 -13.20 24.26
N ALA A 231 -12.84 -13.13 25.28
CA ALA A 231 -14.25 -12.86 25.09
C ALA A 231 -14.36 -11.72 24.07
N MET A 232 -15.13 -11.93 23.00
CA MET A 232 -15.34 -10.87 22.04
C MET A 232 -16.14 -9.79 22.76
N VAL A 233 -15.55 -8.61 22.92
CA VAL A 233 -16.18 -7.53 23.68
C VAL A 233 -16.91 -6.62 22.70
N LYS A 234 -18.23 -6.47 22.88
CA LYS A 234 -18.97 -5.38 22.25
C LYS A 234 -18.67 -4.08 22.99
N PRO A 235 -18.13 -3.04 22.32
CA PRO A 235 -17.69 -1.83 23.00
C PRO A 235 -18.86 -1.04 23.59
N SER A 236 -18.57 -0.22 24.61
CA SER A 236 -19.50 0.81 25.09
C SER A 236 -19.75 1.85 24.00
N VAL A 237 -20.97 2.38 23.93
CA VAL A 237 -21.34 3.45 23.00
C VAL A 237 -22.24 4.46 23.70
N ALA A 238 -21.95 5.74 23.52
CA ALA A 238 -22.81 6.84 23.93
C ALA A 238 -23.40 7.52 22.69
N ILE A 239 -24.69 7.87 22.75
CA ILE A 239 -25.45 8.51 21.67
C ILE A 239 -26.18 9.71 22.26
N ALA A 240 -26.01 10.88 21.66
CA ALA A 240 -26.71 12.11 22.03
C ALA A 240 -27.41 12.71 20.81
N ARG A 241 -28.63 13.22 21.01
CA ARG A 241 -29.38 13.92 19.98
C ARG A 241 -29.30 15.42 20.21
N LEU A 242 -28.83 16.15 19.20
CA LEU A 242 -28.71 17.61 19.23
C LEU A 242 -29.98 18.27 18.67
N PRO A 243 -30.26 19.55 19.02
CA PRO A 243 -31.47 20.25 18.56
C PRO A 243 -31.59 20.49 17.04
N ASN A 244 -30.51 20.31 16.28
CA ASN A 244 -30.40 20.60 14.84
C ASN A 244 -30.48 19.34 13.95
N ASN A 245 -31.18 18.30 14.41
CA ASN A 245 -31.26 17.01 13.70
C ASN A 245 -29.93 16.28 13.51
N LEU A 246 -28.90 16.64 14.28
CA LEU A 246 -27.67 15.88 14.37
C LEU A 246 -27.71 14.88 15.52
N VAL A 247 -27.16 13.71 15.26
CA VAL A 247 -26.82 12.71 16.28
C VAL A 247 -25.31 12.68 16.44
N VAL A 248 -24.87 12.64 17.69
CA VAL A 248 -23.46 12.48 18.07
C VAL A 248 -23.29 11.13 18.71
N VAL A 249 -22.38 10.32 18.16
CA VAL A 249 -22.04 8.98 18.65
C VAL A 249 -20.58 8.97 19.10
N ALA A 250 -20.28 8.34 20.22
CA ALA A 250 -18.93 8.31 20.78
C ALA A 250 -18.69 7.03 21.59
N PRO A 251 -17.43 6.60 21.82
CA PRO A 251 -17.13 5.41 22.61
C PRO A 251 -17.48 5.59 24.10
N SER A 252 -17.55 6.84 24.59
CA SER A 252 -17.96 7.12 25.96
C SER A 252 -18.76 8.40 26.10
N ARG A 253 -19.51 8.50 27.20
CA ARG A 253 -20.19 9.74 27.59
C ARG A 253 -19.21 10.91 27.72
N LYS A 254 -18.01 10.66 28.23
CA LYS A 254 -16.99 11.69 28.46
C LYS A 254 -16.56 12.36 27.16
N ASP A 255 -16.53 11.60 26.06
CA ASP A 255 -16.21 12.14 24.73
C ASP A 255 -17.30 13.10 24.24
N ILE A 256 -18.58 12.74 24.40
CA ILE A 256 -19.70 13.64 24.06
C ILE A 256 -19.66 14.90 24.92
N GLN A 257 -19.37 14.77 26.23
CA GLN A 257 -19.24 15.93 27.12
C GLN A 257 -18.10 16.85 26.69
N GLY A 258 -16.91 16.29 26.43
CA GLY A 258 -15.76 17.07 25.96
C GLY A 258 -16.03 17.75 24.61
N TYR A 259 -16.71 17.08 23.69
CA TYR A 259 -17.15 17.68 22.43
C TYR A 259 -18.11 18.86 22.64
N LEU A 260 -19.13 18.70 23.49
CA LEU A 260 -20.11 19.77 23.79
C LEU A 260 -19.44 20.98 24.47
N ASP A 261 -18.47 20.73 25.34
CA ASP A 261 -17.68 21.80 25.98
C ASP A 261 -16.87 22.60 24.95
N MET A 262 -16.19 21.91 24.03
CA MET A 262 -15.34 22.55 23.02
C MET A 262 -16.12 23.30 21.93
N THR A 263 -17.22 22.73 21.45
CA THR A 263 -18.04 23.35 20.39
C THR A 263 -18.66 24.67 20.81
N SER A 264 -18.98 24.84 22.09
CA SER A 264 -19.51 26.11 22.60
C SER A 264 -18.50 27.27 22.58
N LEU A 265 -17.21 26.97 22.43
CA LEU A 265 -16.10 27.92 22.56
C LEU A 265 -15.33 28.18 21.27
N ALA A 266 -15.51 27.33 20.25
CA ALA A 266 -14.66 27.31 19.06
C ALA A 266 -15.35 27.90 17.83
N VAL A 267 -14.54 28.50 16.96
CA VAL A 267 -14.93 28.76 15.57
C VAL A 267 -15.19 27.42 14.87
N PRO A 268 -16.15 27.31 13.94
CA PRO A 268 -16.38 26.07 13.20
C PRO A 268 -15.18 25.61 12.37
N LEU A 269 -15.04 24.30 12.18
CA LEU A 269 -14.02 23.69 11.31
C LEU A 269 -14.16 24.13 9.87
N ALA A 270 -15.40 24.37 9.41
CA ALA A 270 -15.68 24.91 8.09
C ALA A 270 -15.00 26.27 7.82
N GLU A 271 -14.64 27.04 8.85
CA GLU A 271 -13.93 28.33 8.74
C GLU A 271 -12.41 28.20 8.97
N ASN A 272 -11.88 26.98 9.14
CA ASN A 272 -10.45 26.76 9.25
C ASN A 272 -9.80 26.82 7.85
N PRO A 273 -8.84 27.73 7.60
CA PRO A 273 -8.26 27.92 6.27
C PRO A 273 -7.54 26.69 5.72
N GLU A 274 -6.98 25.84 6.59
CA GLU A 274 -6.35 24.58 6.17
C GLU A 274 -7.39 23.52 5.80
N PHE A 275 -8.56 23.55 6.43
CA PHE A 275 -9.68 22.67 6.08
C PHE A 275 -10.39 23.13 4.80
N GLU A 276 -10.48 24.44 4.57
CA GLU A 276 -11.04 25.01 3.34
C GLU A 276 -10.32 24.48 2.08
N LYS A 277 -9.02 24.16 2.17
CA LYS A 277 -8.28 23.53 1.05
C LYS A 277 -8.89 22.20 0.59
N LEU A 278 -9.44 21.40 1.51
CA LEU A 278 -10.16 20.16 1.20
C LEU A 278 -11.49 20.48 0.49
N LEU A 279 -12.25 21.45 1.01
CA LEU A 279 -13.56 21.83 0.47
C LEU A 279 -13.47 22.45 -0.92
N HIS A 280 -12.41 23.22 -1.18
CA HIS A 280 -12.13 23.84 -2.49
C HIS A 280 -11.47 22.88 -3.48
N HIS A 281 -11.24 21.62 -3.12
CA HIS A 281 -10.74 20.64 -4.07
C HIS A 281 -11.75 20.45 -5.23
N PRO A 282 -11.33 20.50 -6.51
CA PRO A 282 -12.25 20.44 -7.65
C PRO A 282 -13.11 19.17 -7.67
N ASP A 283 -12.55 18.05 -7.20
CA ASP A 283 -13.24 16.76 -7.10
C ASP A 283 -14.00 16.53 -5.78
N PHE A 284 -14.00 17.49 -4.82
CA PHE A 284 -14.68 17.31 -3.52
C PHE A 284 -16.17 16.94 -3.69
N SER A 285 -16.85 17.60 -4.65
CA SER A 285 -18.26 17.31 -4.95
C SER A 285 -18.53 15.88 -5.45
N ASN A 286 -17.53 15.21 -6.02
CA ASN A 286 -17.62 13.84 -6.50
C ASN A 286 -17.06 12.83 -5.50
N ALA A 287 -16.48 13.30 -4.39
CA ALA A 287 -15.82 12.46 -3.42
C ALA A 287 -16.80 11.69 -2.56
N VAL A 288 -16.44 10.45 -2.26
CA VAL A 288 -17.17 9.58 -1.33
C VAL A 288 -16.55 9.60 0.06
N VAL A 289 -15.25 9.93 0.13
CA VAL A 289 -14.51 10.15 1.39
C VAL A 289 -13.70 11.42 1.27
N GLY A 290 -13.70 12.24 2.32
CA GLY A 290 -12.80 13.36 2.50
C GLY A 290 -12.16 13.31 3.87
N THR A 291 -10.86 13.53 3.98
CA THR A 291 -10.13 13.52 5.25
C THR A 291 -9.34 14.80 5.39
N TYR A 292 -9.29 15.33 6.60
CA TYR A 292 -8.38 16.42 6.98
C TYR A 292 -7.71 16.09 8.30
N GLY A 293 -6.42 16.42 8.43
CA GLY A 293 -5.71 16.30 9.69
C GLY A 293 -4.71 17.43 9.93
N ASN A 294 -4.49 17.74 11.20
CA ASN A 294 -3.50 18.71 11.66
C ASN A 294 -2.30 17.97 12.28
N PHE A 295 -1.14 18.03 11.62
CA PHE A 295 0.03 17.26 12.06
C PHE A 295 0.53 17.66 13.45
N LYS A 296 0.44 18.94 13.84
CA LYS A 296 0.86 19.39 15.17
C LYS A 296 -0.01 18.75 16.26
N GLN A 297 -1.33 18.76 16.07
CA GLN A 297 -2.25 18.20 17.05
C GLN A 297 -2.16 16.66 17.09
N LEU A 298 -2.03 16.02 15.93
CA LEU A 298 -1.80 14.57 15.85
C LEU A 298 -0.50 14.15 16.53
N ALA A 299 0.58 14.92 16.37
CA ALA A 299 1.84 14.69 17.08
C ALA A 299 1.64 14.74 18.61
N GLN A 300 0.85 15.69 19.12
CA GLN A 300 0.54 15.76 20.55
C GLN A 300 -0.25 14.54 21.03
N LEU A 301 -1.25 14.11 20.26
CA LEU A 301 -2.09 12.96 20.60
C LEU A 301 -1.34 11.62 20.51
N SER A 302 -0.37 11.50 19.62
CA SER A 302 0.43 10.28 19.44
C SER A 302 1.13 9.83 20.73
N ARG A 303 1.52 10.78 21.59
CA ARG A 303 2.15 10.52 22.90
C ARG A 303 1.21 9.82 23.88
N GLN A 304 -0.10 10.05 23.76
CA GLN A 304 -1.08 9.31 24.54
C GLN A 304 -1.20 7.87 24.05
N VAL A 305 -1.24 7.66 22.72
CA VAL A 305 -1.37 6.32 22.12
C VAL A 305 -0.20 5.41 22.47
N GLU A 306 1.00 5.96 22.62
CA GLU A 306 2.18 5.21 23.11
C GLU A 306 2.08 4.78 24.58
N THR A 307 1.28 5.47 25.40
CA THR A 307 1.15 5.20 26.83
C THR A 307 -0.15 4.46 27.18
N GLN A 308 -1.19 4.59 26.35
CA GLN A 308 -2.50 3.99 26.51
C GLN A 308 -3.05 3.61 25.14
N SER A 309 -3.32 2.33 24.96
CA SER A 309 -3.88 1.81 23.70
C SER A 309 -5.35 2.19 23.58
N PRO A 310 -5.82 2.67 22.40
CA PRO A 310 -7.23 2.91 22.18
C PRO A 310 -8.04 1.62 22.41
N PRO A 311 -9.27 1.72 22.94
CA PRO A 311 -10.16 0.55 23.08
C PRO A 311 -10.35 -0.15 21.73
N GLY A 312 -10.17 -1.48 21.69
CA GLY A 312 -10.33 -2.28 20.47
C GLY A 312 -9.10 -2.37 19.57
N PHE A 313 -7.99 -1.68 19.89
CA PHE A 313 -6.72 -1.81 19.18
C PHE A 313 -5.68 -2.54 20.03
N PRO A 314 -4.84 -3.41 19.44
CA PRO A 314 -3.74 -4.03 20.16
C PRO A 314 -2.77 -2.95 20.66
N PRO A 315 -2.19 -3.11 21.86
CA PRO A 315 -1.20 -2.16 22.36
C PRO A 315 -0.03 -2.03 21.40
N LEU A 316 0.30 -0.78 21.04
CA LEU A 316 1.52 -0.52 20.28
C LEU A 316 2.71 -1.02 21.12
N PRO A 317 3.71 -1.65 20.48
CA PRO A 317 4.95 -2.01 21.17
C PRO A 317 5.54 -0.77 21.85
N SER A 318 5.84 -0.87 23.14
CA SER A 318 6.54 0.18 23.88
C SER A 318 7.86 0.53 23.16
N GLY A 319 8.09 1.80 22.87
CA GLY A 319 9.27 2.24 22.13
C GLY A 319 9.19 2.06 20.61
N SER A 320 8.00 1.87 20.04
CA SER A 320 7.76 1.83 18.58
C SER A 320 8.22 3.09 17.81
N GLY A 321 8.50 4.19 18.52
CA GLY A 321 8.94 5.45 17.92
C GLY A 321 7.82 6.20 17.18
N PHE A 322 6.56 5.78 17.35
CA PHE A 322 5.41 6.37 16.67
C PHE A 322 5.27 7.87 16.97
N SER A 323 5.48 8.29 18.22
CA SER A 323 5.43 9.70 18.61
C SER A 323 6.59 10.51 18.04
N GLN A 324 7.77 9.90 17.87
CA GLN A 324 8.94 10.55 17.28
C GLN A 324 8.71 10.81 15.78
N VAL A 325 8.11 9.83 15.09
CA VAL A 325 7.67 10.00 13.70
C VAL A 325 6.60 11.08 13.64
N ALA A 326 5.58 11.02 14.49
CA ALA A 326 4.52 12.04 14.50
C ALA A 326 5.08 13.45 14.80
N ASP A 327 6.03 13.58 15.72
CA ASP A 327 6.72 14.85 16.02
C ASP A 327 7.54 15.35 14.82
N LEU A 328 8.23 14.47 14.08
CA LEU A 328 8.92 14.84 12.83
C LEU A 328 7.94 15.39 11.79
N TYR A 329 6.82 14.70 11.57
CA TYR A 329 5.78 15.18 10.66
C TYR A 329 5.15 16.49 11.17
N GLY A 330 4.92 16.64 12.47
CA GLY A 330 4.41 17.88 13.09
C GLY A 330 5.35 19.08 12.97
N GLN A 331 6.67 18.84 12.87
CA GLN A 331 7.68 19.88 12.64
C GLN A 331 7.72 20.31 11.17
N THR A 332 7.63 19.36 10.25
CA THR A 332 7.75 19.58 8.80
C THR A 332 6.45 20.07 8.17
N TYR A 333 5.33 19.46 8.52
CA TYR A 333 4.03 19.68 7.89
C TYR A 333 3.07 20.46 8.80
N LEU A 334 2.15 21.18 8.16
CA LEU A 334 1.08 21.92 8.81
C LEU A 334 -0.17 21.05 8.92
N SER A 335 -0.66 20.58 7.78
CA SER A 335 -1.91 19.83 7.64
C SER A 335 -1.79 18.79 6.53
N PHE A 336 -2.73 17.86 6.49
CA PHE A 336 -2.95 17.04 5.31
C PHE A 336 -4.44 16.98 4.97
N ASN A 337 -4.72 16.68 3.71
CA ASN A 337 -6.03 16.30 3.23
C ASN A 337 -5.96 15.05 2.38
N ALA A 338 -7.04 14.27 2.36
CA ALA A 338 -7.17 13.10 1.50
C ALA A 338 -8.57 13.03 0.89
N LEU A 339 -8.67 12.51 -0.32
CA LEU A 339 -9.93 12.35 -1.04
C LEU A 339 -9.99 10.99 -1.72
N ILE A 340 -11.17 10.37 -1.70
CA ILE A 340 -11.48 9.17 -2.48
C ILE A 340 -12.70 9.44 -3.34
N TRP A 341 -12.61 9.15 -4.63
CA TRP A 341 -13.70 9.34 -5.59
C TRP A 341 -13.57 8.39 -6.79
N ALA A 342 -14.58 8.36 -7.65
CA ALA A 342 -14.54 7.62 -8.91
C ALA A 342 -14.73 8.55 -10.12
N ASP A 343 -13.94 8.32 -11.17
CA ASP A 343 -14.10 8.93 -12.49
C ASP A 343 -14.50 7.87 -13.55
N GLU A 344 -14.62 8.27 -14.82
CA GLU A 344 -15.01 7.34 -15.89
C GLU A 344 -14.11 6.10 -16.02
N ALA A 345 -12.83 6.19 -15.64
CA ALA A 345 -11.88 5.10 -15.79
C ALA A 345 -11.74 4.21 -14.54
N GLY A 346 -12.09 4.72 -13.35
CA GLY A 346 -12.04 3.95 -12.13
C GLY A 346 -11.92 4.78 -10.85
N GLY A 347 -11.35 4.17 -9.81
CA GLY A 347 -11.18 4.78 -8.49
C GLY A 347 -9.95 5.67 -8.40
N ARG A 348 -10.05 6.73 -7.61
CA ARG A 348 -8.98 7.68 -7.29
C ARG A 348 -8.86 7.85 -5.79
N LEU A 349 -7.61 7.90 -5.34
CA LEU A 349 -7.25 8.42 -4.03
C LEU A 349 -6.21 9.50 -4.24
N GLN A 350 -6.35 10.62 -3.54
CA GLN A 350 -5.32 11.63 -3.47
C GLN A 350 -5.07 12.00 -2.02
N PHE A 351 -3.80 12.15 -1.66
CA PHE A 351 -3.36 12.59 -0.35
C PHE A 351 -2.40 13.76 -0.55
N ARG A 352 -2.64 14.89 0.13
CA ARG A 352 -1.79 16.08 0.10
C ARG A 352 -1.36 16.45 1.51
N SER A 353 -0.07 16.71 1.69
CA SER A 353 0.50 17.23 2.94
C SER A 353 1.09 18.61 2.70
N ASP A 354 0.52 19.63 3.32
CA ASP A 354 1.02 21.00 3.23
C ASP A 354 2.19 21.21 4.20
N TYR A 355 3.28 21.78 3.71
CA TYR A 355 4.43 22.15 4.52
C TYR A 355 4.08 23.31 5.47
N ARG A 356 4.75 23.35 6.62
CA ARG A 356 4.64 24.49 7.53
C ARG A 356 5.31 25.75 6.96
N ASN A 357 6.43 25.56 6.28
CA ASN A 357 7.18 26.61 5.61
C ASN A 357 7.51 26.13 4.19
N PRO A 358 7.48 27.02 3.19
CA PRO A 358 7.85 26.66 1.82
C PRO A 358 9.23 25.99 1.76
N GLN A 359 9.35 24.96 0.94
CA GLN A 359 10.52 24.09 0.83
C GLN A 359 11.18 24.19 -0.57
N PRO A 360 11.80 25.32 -0.96
CA PRO A 360 12.30 25.55 -2.33
C PRO A 360 13.59 24.79 -2.72
N GLU A 361 14.46 24.47 -1.76
CA GLU A 361 15.70 23.72 -2.05
C GLU A 361 15.44 22.25 -2.22
N MET A 362 14.62 21.76 -1.28
CA MET A 362 13.83 20.58 -1.45
C MET A 362 13.29 20.70 -2.88
N ALA A 363 12.51 21.72 -3.16
CA ALA A 363 11.87 21.86 -4.42
C ALA A 363 12.75 21.62 -5.64
N ALA A 364 13.86 22.32 -5.84
CA ALA A 364 14.65 22.10 -7.04
C ALA A 364 15.16 20.64 -7.28
N ARG A 365 15.23 19.79 -6.25
CA ARG A 365 15.93 18.49 -6.30
C ARG A 365 15.14 17.34 -6.90
N SER A 366 13.84 17.48 -7.16
CA SER A 366 12.97 16.38 -7.62
C SER A 366 12.19 16.63 -8.87
N GLN A 367 12.70 17.55 -9.66
CA GLN A 367 12.36 17.59 -11.07
C GLN A 367 12.80 16.29 -11.70
N ASN A 368 11.83 15.43 -11.96
CA ASN A 368 12.03 14.27 -12.80
C ASN A 368 11.63 14.65 -14.22
N PRO A 369 12.55 14.66 -15.19
CA PRO A 369 12.20 14.96 -16.57
C PRO A 369 11.39 13.82 -17.22
N ASN A 370 11.27 12.66 -16.55
CA ASN A 370 10.45 11.51 -16.94
C ASN A 370 10.78 11.00 -18.36
N ARG A 371 12.04 11.14 -18.79
CA ARG A 371 12.49 10.83 -20.15
C ARG A 371 12.64 9.33 -20.33
N LEU A 372 13.06 8.60 -19.30
CA LEU A 372 13.29 7.16 -19.38
C LEU A 372 11.99 6.38 -19.59
N LEU A 373 10.84 6.90 -19.13
CA LEU A 373 9.53 6.31 -19.41
C LEU A 373 9.25 6.12 -20.92
N SER A 374 9.79 6.99 -21.77
CA SER A 374 9.66 6.88 -23.23
C SER A 374 10.42 5.71 -23.84
N ARG A 375 11.37 5.12 -23.10
CA ARG A 375 12.18 3.96 -23.53
C ARG A 375 11.60 2.63 -23.06
N LEU A 376 10.59 2.64 -22.19
CA LEU A 376 9.98 1.40 -21.69
C LEU A 376 9.12 0.74 -22.78
N PRO A 377 9.08 -0.60 -22.85
CA PRO A 377 8.28 -1.31 -23.83
C PRO A 377 6.78 -1.25 -23.49
N GLY A 378 5.93 -1.25 -24.53
CA GLY A 378 4.47 -1.18 -24.39
C GLY A 378 3.84 -2.36 -23.62
N GLY A 379 4.51 -3.51 -23.62
CA GLY A 379 4.10 -4.72 -22.89
C GLY A 379 4.51 -4.75 -21.43
N THR A 380 4.97 -3.63 -20.85
CA THR A 380 5.42 -3.57 -19.45
C THR A 380 4.32 -4.02 -18.48
N TYR A 381 4.67 -4.93 -17.59
CA TYR A 381 3.84 -5.41 -16.48
C TYR A 381 3.94 -4.50 -15.27
N VAL A 382 5.16 -4.12 -14.89
CA VAL A 382 5.42 -3.22 -13.78
C VAL A 382 6.45 -2.20 -14.23
N ALA A 383 6.24 -0.93 -13.93
CA ALA A 383 7.22 0.12 -14.12
C ALA A 383 7.32 0.96 -12.84
N THR A 384 8.53 1.33 -12.45
CA THR A 384 8.76 2.39 -11.49
C THR A 384 9.84 3.31 -12.03
N ASN A 385 9.66 4.62 -11.91
CA ASN A 385 10.69 5.59 -12.23
C ASN A 385 10.81 6.66 -11.15
N GLY A 386 11.93 7.36 -11.18
CA GLY A 386 12.26 8.40 -10.23
C GLY A 386 13.60 9.02 -10.59
N ILE A 387 14.18 9.73 -9.64
CA ILE A 387 15.53 10.29 -9.75
C ILE A 387 16.32 9.96 -8.49
N ASN A 388 17.65 10.06 -8.59
CA ASN A 388 18.57 9.96 -7.46
C ASN A 388 18.35 8.69 -6.61
N LEU A 389 18.24 7.54 -7.30
CA LEU A 389 18.04 6.22 -6.67
C LEU A 389 19.08 5.94 -5.59
N GLY A 390 20.32 6.38 -5.81
CA GLY A 390 21.42 6.25 -4.86
C GLY A 390 21.08 6.88 -3.51
N GLN A 391 20.67 8.14 -3.52
CA GLN A 391 20.27 8.84 -2.30
C GLN A 391 19.01 8.25 -1.68
N SER A 392 18.01 7.82 -2.47
CA SER A 392 16.80 7.18 -1.93
C SER A 392 17.14 5.89 -1.19
N LEU A 393 18.00 5.04 -1.74
CA LEU A 393 18.45 3.80 -1.10
C LEU A 393 19.32 4.08 0.15
N LEU A 394 20.22 5.06 0.09
CA LEU A 394 21.01 5.46 1.26
C LEU A 394 20.14 6.02 2.39
N THR A 395 19.11 6.79 2.04
CA THR A 395 18.14 7.32 3.01
C THR A 395 17.35 6.17 3.65
N LEU A 396 16.86 5.22 2.86
CA LEU A 396 16.19 4.01 3.36
C LEU A 396 17.09 3.24 4.34
N VAL A 397 18.34 2.98 3.94
CA VAL A 397 19.32 2.32 4.82
C VAL A 397 19.47 3.08 6.13
N SER A 398 19.66 4.40 6.08
CA SER A 398 19.80 5.22 7.30
C SER A 398 18.57 5.20 8.21
N THR A 399 17.37 5.09 7.63
CA THR A 399 16.12 5.02 8.41
C THR A 399 16.00 3.68 9.12
N VAL A 400 16.30 2.57 8.43
CA VAL A 400 16.17 1.23 9.03
C VAL A 400 17.31 0.88 9.98
N GLU A 401 18.45 1.59 9.91
CA GLU A 401 19.53 1.48 10.90
C GLU A 401 19.11 1.84 12.32
N GLY A 402 18.06 2.65 12.49
CA GLY A 402 17.51 2.95 13.82
C GLY A 402 16.88 1.74 14.51
N ILE A 403 16.64 0.64 13.80
CA ILE A 403 16.05 -0.60 14.31
C ILE A 403 17.18 -1.57 14.70
N PRO A 404 17.38 -1.89 15.99
CA PRO A 404 18.54 -2.67 16.46
C PRO A 404 18.76 -4.00 15.74
N GLU A 405 17.68 -4.72 15.43
CA GLU A 405 17.71 -6.00 14.73
C GLU A 405 18.26 -5.85 13.31
N ILE A 406 17.85 -4.78 12.61
CA ILE A 406 18.25 -4.52 11.23
C ILE A 406 19.66 -3.96 11.15
N ALA A 407 20.09 -3.15 12.13
CA ALA A 407 21.44 -2.59 12.17
C ALA A 407 22.53 -3.68 12.07
N SER A 408 22.37 -4.78 12.82
CA SER A 408 23.32 -5.91 12.77
C SER A 408 23.39 -6.59 11.39
N VAL A 409 22.24 -6.70 10.70
CA VAL A 409 22.16 -7.26 9.34
C VAL A 409 22.82 -6.32 8.35
N LEU A 410 22.61 -5.01 8.46
CA LEU A 410 23.21 -4.00 7.59
C LEU A 410 24.73 -3.94 7.73
N ASP A 411 25.26 -4.09 8.95
CA ASP A 411 26.70 -4.18 9.16
C ASP A 411 27.30 -5.43 8.51
N GLY A 412 26.59 -6.56 8.56
CA GLY A 412 26.93 -7.76 7.81
C GLY A 412 26.97 -7.51 6.30
N VAL A 413 25.91 -6.90 5.75
CA VAL A 413 25.82 -6.56 4.32
C VAL A 413 26.96 -5.62 3.90
N ARG A 414 27.28 -4.60 4.70
CA ARG A 414 28.43 -3.70 4.43
C ARG A 414 29.76 -4.44 4.47
N GLY A 415 29.93 -5.34 5.44
CA GLY A 415 31.11 -6.20 5.53
C GLY A 415 31.29 -7.03 4.26
N GLU A 416 30.21 -7.66 3.79
CA GLU A 416 30.21 -8.44 2.55
C GLU A 416 30.50 -7.57 1.33
N ILE A 417 29.90 -6.38 1.19
CA ILE A 417 30.19 -5.46 0.07
C ILE A 417 31.68 -5.09 0.05
N ARG A 418 32.26 -4.74 1.21
CA ARG A 418 33.70 -4.43 1.32
C ARG A 418 34.57 -5.62 0.96
N GLN A 419 34.23 -6.80 1.47
CA GLN A 419 35.02 -8.01 1.25
C GLN A 419 34.92 -8.51 -0.20
N ALA A 420 33.72 -8.46 -0.78
CA ALA A 420 33.41 -9.02 -2.08
C ALA A 420 33.74 -8.09 -3.24
N LEU A 421 33.49 -6.78 -3.08
CA LEU A 421 33.64 -5.78 -4.14
C LEU A 421 34.80 -4.80 -3.88
N GLY A 422 35.32 -4.71 -2.65
CA GLY A 422 36.34 -3.71 -2.30
C GLY A 422 35.80 -2.28 -2.25
N LEU A 423 34.49 -2.12 -2.07
CA LEU A 423 33.77 -0.84 -2.11
C LEU A 423 33.06 -0.58 -0.77
N GLU A 424 32.80 0.68 -0.46
CA GLU A 424 31.81 1.04 0.56
C GLU A 424 30.40 1.04 -0.04
N LEU A 425 29.38 0.89 0.81
CA LEU A 425 27.98 0.99 0.38
C LEU A 425 27.66 2.32 -0.32
N GLN A 426 28.32 3.40 0.12
CA GLN A 426 28.18 4.72 -0.50
C GLN A 426 28.73 4.71 -1.93
N ASP A 427 29.92 4.15 -2.15
CA ASP A 427 30.53 4.04 -3.48
C ASP A 427 29.66 3.22 -4.44
N LEU A 428 28.98 2.18 -3.92
CA LEU A 428 28.07 1.34 -4.70
C LEU A 428 26.83 2.10 -5.19
N LEU A 429 26.35 3.07 -4.41
CA LEU A 429 25.04 3.69 -4.62
C LEU A 429 25.10 5.13 -5.16
N GLN A 430 26.08 5.93 -4.74
CA GLN A 430 26.09 7.38 -4.93
C GLN A 430 26.16 7.82 -6.40
N TRP A 431 26.68 6.98 -7.29
CA TRP A 431 26.75 7.29 -8.73
C TRP A 431 25.37 7.23 -9.40
N MET A 432 24.36 6.62 -8.77
CA MET A 432 22.99 6.57 -9.29
C MET A 432 22.21 7.85 -8.95
N ASP A 433 22.73 9.00 -9.39
CA ASP A 433 22.26 10.35 -9.05
C ASP A 433 21.27 10.95 -10.07
N GLY A 434 21.11 10.35 -11.24
CA GLY A 434 20.19 10.79 -12.31
C GLY A 434 18.80 10.16 -12.29
N GLU A 435 18.06 10.26 -13.41
CA GLU A 435 16.80 9.55 -13.61
C GLU A 435 17.03 8.02 -13.63
N PHE A 436 16.08 7.26 -13.09
CA PHE A 436 16.07 5.81 -13.21
C PHE A 436 14.71 5.30 -13.64
N ALA A 437 14.69 4.13 -14.28
CA ALA A 437 13.45 3.39 -14.53
C ALA A 437 13.70 1.88 -14.41
N LEU A 438 13.02 1.23 -13.47
CA LEU A 438 12.99 -0.23 -13.29
C LEU A 438 11.66 -0.77 -13.83
N PHE A 439 11.72 -1.84 -14.62
CA PHE A 439 10.52 -2.39 -15.24
C PHE A 439 10.58 -3.91 -15.43
N LEU A 440 9.41 -4.53 -15.38
CA LEU A 440 9.16 -5.94 -15.63
C LEU A 440 8.31 -6.08 -16.88
N TYR A 441 8.64 -7.01 -17.78
CA TYR A 441 7.98 -7.14 -19.07
C TYR A 441 8.02 -8.60 -19.59
N PRO A 442 7.18 -8.99 -20.56
CA PRO A 442 7.08 -10.38 -21.00
C PRO A 442 8.38 -10.91 -21.62
N PRO A 443 8.75 -12.17 -21.35
CA PRO A 443 9.94 -12.80 -21.89
C PRO A 443 9.82 -13.13 -23.39
N ILE A 444 10.96 -13.28 -24.05
CA ILE A 444 11.02 -13.67 -25.47
C ILE A 444 10.57 -15.12 -25.64
N GLY A 445 9.51 -15.33 -26.43
CA GLY A 445 8.99 -16.66 -26.74
C GLY A 445 7.98 -17.24 -25.72
N GLY A 446 7.55 -16.45 -24.74
CA GLY A 446 6.59 -16.86 -23.72
C GLY A 446 7.24 -17.44 -22.44
N SER A 447 6.43 -17.80 -21.45
CA SER A 447 6.88 -18.25 -20.12
C SER A 447 7.77 -19.50 -20.13
N GLN A 448 7.72 -20.29 -21.21
CA GLN A 448 8.53 -21.50 -21.38
C GLN A 448 10.04 -21.23 -21.56
N ASN A 449 10.40 -20.01 -21.98
CA ASN A 449 11.78 -19.58 -22.19
C ASN A 449 12.27 -18.59 -21.11
N ALA A 450 11.52 -18.45 -20.02
CA ALA A 450 11.91 -17.57 -18.94
C ALA A 450 13.18 -18.05 -18.23
N LEU A 451 14.05 -17.10 -17.87
CA LEU A 451 15.33 -17.31 -17.17
C LEU A 451 15.16 -18.12 -15.88
N PHE A 452 14.01 -17.94 -15.24
CA PHE A 452 13.51 -18.79 -14.19
C PHE A 452 12.20 -19.40 -14.69
N PRO A 453 12.05 -20.74 -14.78
CA PRO A 453 10.81 -21.39 -15.20
C PRO A 453 9.57 -21.00 -14.36
N PHE A 454 9.80 -20.35 -13.21
CA PHE A 454 8.79 -19.86 -12.29
C PHE A 454 8.57 -18.33 -12.34
N LEU A 455 9.37 -17.54 -13.08
CA LEU A 455 9.18 -16.09 -13.24
C LEU A 455 8.79 -15.76 -14.68
N PRO A 456 7.51 -15.49 -14.99
CA PRO A 456 7.05 -15.26 -16.37
C PRO A 456 7.38 -13.84 -16.89
N PHE A 457 8.53 -13.28 -16.53
CA PHE A 457 8.94 -11.91 -16.85
C PHE A 457 10.47 -11.73 -16.99
N GLU A 458 10.85 -10.77 -17.82
CA GLU A 458 12.19 -10.18 -17.95
C GLU A 458 12.29 -8.91 -17.09
N ILE A 459 13.50 -8.54 -16.68
CA ILE A 459 13.78 -7.34 -15.89
C ILE A 459 14.62 -6.39 -16.72
N GLY A 460 14.30 -5.09 -16.64
CA GLY A 460 15.09 -4.02 -17.24
C GLY A 460 15.26 -2.86 -16.27
N LEU A 461 16.42 -2.22 -16.32
CA LEU A 461 16.77 -1.06 -15.53
C LEU A 461 17.52 -0.06 -16.41
N TYR A 462 17.02 1.17 -16.46
CA TYR A 462 17.74 2.33 -16.96
C TYR A 462 18.23 3.15 -15.77
N LEU A 463 19.49 3.60 -15.82
CA LEU A 463 20.10 4.48 -14.82
C LEU A 463 20.87 5.60 -15.53
N GLU A 464 20.49 6.84 -15.27
CA GLU A 464 21.31 8.02 -15.61
C GLU A 464 22.30 8.31 -14.48
N THR A 465 23.48 8.81 -14.85
CA THR A 465 24.51 9.22 -13.89
C THR A 465 25.28 10.46 -14.34
N GLY A 466 25.62 11.33 -13.39
CA GLY A 466 26.59 12.40 -13.56
C GLY A 466 28.06 11.96 -13.41
N ASP A 467 28.32 10.75 -12.88
CA ASP A 467 29.65 10.20 -12.60
C ASP A 467 29.83 8.81 -13.23
N ARG A 468 29.90 8.79 -14.56
CA ARG A 468 30.18 7.58 -15.32
C ARG A 468 31.47 6.85 -14.90
N PRO A 469 32.60 7.52 -14.62
CA PRO A 469 33.78 6.83 -14.11
C PRO A 469 33.52 6.02 -12.84
N ALA A 470 32.76 6.56 -11.88
CA ALA A 470 32.37 5.81 -10.68
C ALA A 470 31.48 4.61 -11.03
N ALA A 471 30.51 4.79 -11.94
CA ALA A 471 29.67 3.70 -12.41
C ALA A 471 30.48 2.56 -13.07
N GLU A 472 31.47 2.90 -13.91
CA GLU A 472 32.35 1.92 -14.57
C GLU A 472 33.23 1.17 -13.56
N GLN A 473 33.67 1.82 -12.49
CA GLN A 473 34.38 1.16 -11.40
C GLN A 473 33.49 0.12 -10.70
N VAL A 474 32.23 0.47 -10.41
CA VAL A 474 31.25 -0.46 -9.80
C VAL A 474 30.96 -1.63 -10.72
N LEU A 475 30.69 -1.38 -12.01
CA LEU A 475 30.42 -2.44 -12.99
C LEU A 475 31.62 -3.39 -13.15
N SER A 476 32.84 -2.86 -13.18
CA SER A 476 34.05 -3.69 -13.24
C SER A 476 34.27 -4.52 -11.98
N ALA A 477 33.90 -4.01 -10.81
CA ALA A 477 33.95 -4.75 -9.56
C ALA A 477 32.93 -5.90 -9.56
N LEU A 478 31.71 -5.66 -10.06
CA LEU A 478 30.68 -6.69 -10.23
C LEU A 478 31.11 -7.79 -11.21
N ASP A 479 31.70 -7.41 -12.36
CA ASP A 479 32.25 -8.36 -13.34
C ASP A 479 33.34 -9.26 -12.72
N SER A 480 34.24 -8.66 -11.93
CA SER A 480 35.31 -9.39 -11.25
C SER A 480 34.76 -10.32 -10.17
N TRP A 481 33.74 -9.85 -9.44
CA TRP A 481 33.08 -10.62 -8.39
C TRP A 481 32.36 -11.84 -8.96
N ILE A 482 31.55 -11.70 -10.02
CA ILE A 482 30.80 -12.82 -10.61
C ILE A 482 31.73 -13.90 -11.18
N LEU A 483 32.85 -13.50 -11.80
CA LEU A 483 33.87 -14.45 -12.26
C LEU A 483 34.48 -15.23 -11.10
N ASN A 484 34.74 -14.57 -9.97
CA ASN A 484 35.32 -15.19 -8.79
C ASN A 484 34.34 -16.16 -8.11
N ILE A 485 33.10 -15.72 -7.83
CA ILE A 485 32.11 -16.55 -7.13
C ILE A 485 31.56 -17.72 -7.97
N SER A 486 31.65 -17.62 -9.29
CA SER A 486 31.27 -18.70 -10.20
C SER A 486 32.40 -19.67 -10.48
N GLU A 487 33.62 -19.44 -9.96
CA GLU A 487 34.82 -20.22 -10.25
C GLU A 487 35.08 -20.36 -11.77
N GLY A 488 34.72 -19.32 -12.54
CA GLY A 488 34.83 -19.30 -14.01
C GLY A 488 33.72 -20.05 -14.76
N PHE A 489 32.66 -20.50 -14.07
CA PHE A 489 31.48 -21.10 -14.71
C PHE A 489 30.67 -20.07 -15.54
N VAL A 490 30.64 -18.82 -15.09
CA VAL A 490 30.05 -17.71 -15.85
C VAL A 490 31.10 -17.18 -16.83
N GLU A 491 30.74 -17.08 -18.10
CA GLU A 491 31.56 -16.44 -19.12
C GLU A 491 31.13 -14.97 -19.30
N ILE A 492 32.06 -14.03 -19.19
CA ILE A 492 31.81 -12.64 -19.54
C ILE A 492 32.20 -12.43 -21.00
N SER A 493 31.22 -12.09 -21.84
CA SER A 493 31.44 -11.72 -23.24
C SER A 493 31.14 -10.25 -23.47
N ARG A 494 31.80 -9.68 -24.48
CA ARG A 494 31.48 -8.34 -24.98
C ARG A 494 30.92 -8.48 -26.39
N GLU A 495 29.67 -8.10 -26.55
CA GLU A 495 28.97 -8.10 -27.82
C GLU A 495 28.76 -6.65 -28.27
N SER A 496 28.58 -6.43 -29.57
CA SER A 496 28.28 -5.09 -30.09
C SER A 496 27.01 -5.14 -30.91
N LEU A 497 26.05 -4.28 -30.57
CA LEU A 497 24.80 -4.10 -31.27
C LEU A 497 24.81 -2.71 -31.90
N GLU A 498 24.71 -2.61 -33.22
CA GLU A 498 24.75 -1.33 -33.97
C GLU A 498 25.96 -0.43 -33.64
N ASN A 499 27.13 -1.03 -33.37
CA ASN A 499 28.37 -0.37 -32.89
C ASN A 499 28.35 0.11 -31.43
N GLN A 500 27.33 -0.23 -30.65
CA GLN A 500 27.28 0.01 -29.21
C GLN A 500 27.75 -1.24 -28.46
N PRO A 501 28.79 -1.15 -27.60
CA PRO A 501 29.27 -2.29 -26.83
C PRO A 501 28.35 -2.61 -25.65
N PHE A 502 28.09 -3.90 -25.45
CA PHE A 502 27.40 -4.46 -24.29
C PHE A 502 28.23 -5.58 -23.68
N THR A 503 28.23 -5.66 -22.35
CA THR A 503 28.80 -6.77 -21.59
C THR A 503 27.68 -7.73 -21.23
N SER A 504 27.93 -9.04 -21.39
CA SER A 504 26.97 -10.10 -21.12
C SER A 504 27.59 -11.17 -20.23
N TRP A 505 26.83 -11.60 -19.22
CA TRP A 505 27.15 -12.73 -18.36
C TRP A 505 26.43 -13.97 -18.88
N ASN A 506 27.20 -14.92 -19.41
CA ASN A 506 26.71 -16.08 -20.13
C ASN A 506 26.86 -17.36 -19.28
N LEU A 507 25.83 -18.20 -19.27
CA LEU A 507 25.85 -19.52 -18.65
C LEU A 507 25.94 -20.63 -19.70
N PRO A 508 26.77 -21.67 -19.50
CA PRO A 508 26.84 -22.80 -20.42
C PRO A 508 25.60 -23.69 -20.31
N MET A 509 24.97 -24.02 -21.45
CA MET A 509 23.71 -24.78 -21.50
C MET A 509 23.89 -26.31 -21.56
N GLY A 510 25.14 -26.80 -21.48
CA GLY A 510 25.45 -28.24 -21.44
C GLY A 510 25.34 -28.97 -22.79
N VAL A 511 25.01 -28.24 -23.86
CA VAL A 511 25.21 -28.63 -25.27
C VAL A 511 26.52 -27.96 -25.71
N GLU A 512 27.41 -28.67 -26.40
CA GLU A 512 28.75 -28.16 -26.74
C GLU A 512 28.66 -26.79 -27.45
N ASP A 513 29.37 -25.81 -26.90
CA ASP A 513 29.50 -24.40 -27.34
C ASP A 513 28.25 -23.49 -27.29
N GLU A 514 27.12 -23.94 -26.71
CA GLU A 514 25.96 -23.05 -26.50
C GLU A 514 25.99 -22.39 -25.11
N THR A 515 26.03 -21.06 -25.10
CA THR A 515 25.88 -20.25 -23.87
C THR A 515 24.64 -19.38 -23.94
N LEU A 516 24.00 -19.16 -22.79
CA LEU A 516 22.80 -18.34 -22.65
C LEU A 516 23.13 -17.10 -21.81
N SER A 517 23.01 -15.93 -22.44
CA SER A 517 23.13 -14.63 -21.78
C SER A 517 22.04 -14.45 -20.72
N GLN A 518 22.44 -14.29 -19.46
CA GLN A 518 21.53 -14.13 -18.32
C GLN A 518 21.33 -12.68 -17.93
N VAL A 519 22.42 -11.91 -17.92
CA VAL A 519 22.47 -10.50 -17.57
C VAL A 519 23.26 -9.81 -18.66
N ALA A 520 22.77 -8.67 -19.12
CA ALA A 520 23.50 -7.84 -20.05
C ALA A 520 23.39 -6.38 -19.64
N HIS A 521 24.50 -5.66 -19.73
CA HIS A 521 24.54 -4.23 -19.47
C HIS A 521 25.41 -3.47 -20.47
N GLY A 522 25.08 -2.21 -20.69
CA GLY A 522 25.84 -1.33 -21.56
C GLY A 522 25.31 0.09 -21.56
N TRP A 523 26.19 1.03 -21.85
CA TRP A 523 25.83 2.44 -22.02
C TRP A 523 25.02 2.60 -23.30
N ILE A 524 23.91 3.32 -23.26
CA ILE A 524 23.08 3.59 -24.45
C ILE A 524 23.13 5.06 -24.89
N THR A 525 23.62 5.92 -24.01
CA THR A 525 24.02 7.32 -24.25
C THR A 525 25.35 7.57 -23.51
N GLU A 526 25.79 8.83 -23.42
CA GLU A 526 26.99 9.18 -22.64
C GLU A 526 26.80 8.95 -21.13
N ASP A 527 25.57 9.11 -20.65
CA ASP A 527 25.17 9.17 -19.24
C ASP A 527 24.15 8.11 -18.81
N THR A 528 23.54 7.35 -19.75
CA THR A 528 22.52 6.34 -19.44
C THR A 528 23.05 4.92 -19.60
N LEU A 529 23.00 4.15 -18.53
CA LEU A 529 23.23 2.71 -18.48
C LEU A 529 21.92 1.95 -18.68
N LEU A 530 21.95 0.90 -19.50
CA LEU A 530 20.92 -0.13 -19.59
C LEU A 530 21.45 -1.42 -18.95
N LEU A 531 20.68 -2.00 -18.03
CA LEU A 531 20.89 -3.33 -17.44
C LEU A 531 19.62 -4.17 -17.68
N THR A 532 19.78 -5.41 -18.14
CA THR A 532 18.65 -6.28 -18.50
C THR A 532 18.94 -7.75 -18.23
N THR A 533 17.90 -8.58 -18.26
CA THR A 533 17.99 -10.05 -18.30
C THR A 533 18.46 -10.54 -19.68
N GLY A 534 19.74 -10.34 -19.98
CA GLY A 534 20.45 -10.94 -21.11
C GLY A 534 20.39 -10.17 -22.44
N MET A 535 21.22 -10.56 -23.41
CA MET A 535 21.39 -9.87 -24.70
C MET A 535 20.14 -9.93 -25.58
N ALA A 536 19.30 -10.94 -25.42
CA ALA A 536 18.02 -11.01 -26.13
C ALA A 536 17.09 -9.86 -25.71
N SER A 537 17.11 -9.48 -24.43
CA SER A 537 16.42 -8.31 -23.89
C SER A 537 16.97 -7.00 -24.46
N VAL A 538 18.30 -6.87 -24.54
CA VAL A 538 18.97 -5.69 -25.14
C VAL A 538 18.48 -5.46 -26.57
N ASN A 539 18.41 -6.50 -27.41
CA ASN A 539 17.94 -6.41 -28.79
C ASN A 539 16.49 -5.90 -28.93
N ARG A 540 15.66 -6.01 -27.88
CA ARG A 540 14.28 -5.50 -27.88
C ARG A 540 14.15 -4.06 -27.41
N LEU A 541 15.10 -3.62 -26.59
CA LEU A 541 15.03 -2.34 -25.89
C LEU A 541 15.92 -1.28 -26.54
N TYR A 542 17.01 -1.70 -27.18
CA TYR A 542 17.96 -0.83 -27.87
C TYR A 542 17.79 -0.90 -29.40
N PRO A 543 17.83 0.23 -30.12
CA PRO A 543 17.93 1.61 -29.61
C PRO A 543 16.64 2.12 -28.96
N GLN A 544 15.50 1.52 -29.30
CA GLN A 544 14.19 1.76 -28.67
C GLN A 544 13.25 0.56 -28.92
N PRO A 545 12.26 0.31 -28.06
CA PRO A 545 11.27 -0.74 -28.29
C PRO A 545 10.33 -0.40 -29.45
N ARG A 546 9.83 -1.45 -30.12
CA ARG A 546 8.89 -1.32 -31.26
C ARG A 546 7.58 -0.61 -30.90
N VAL A 547 7.09 -0.86 -29.68
CA VAL A 547 5.92 -0.20 -29.09
C VAL A 547 6.38 0.31 -27.74
N ARG A 548 6.16 1.59 -27.45
CA ARG A 548 6.58 2.23 -26.20
C ARG A 548 5.45 2.21 -25.18
N LEU A 549 5.80 2.24 -23.89
CA LEU A 549 4.83 2.30 -22.79
C LEU A 549 3.95 3.55 -22.87
N LEU A 550 4.54 4.70 -23.21
CA LEU A 550 3.80 5.95 -23.39
C LEU A 550 2.75 5.91 -24.51
N ASP A 551 2.87 4.97 -25.45
CA ASP A 551 1.91 4.78 -26.55
C ASP A 551 0.81 3.75 -26.18
N SER A 552 0.88 3.13 -25.00
CA SER A 552 -0.10 2.15 -24.54
C SER A 552 -1.35 2.83 -23.97
N TYR A 553 -2.53 2.46 -24.48
CA TYR A 553 -3.81 2.99 -24.02
C TYR A 553 -4.04 2.78 -22.51
N ASN A 554 -3.72 1.59 -21.99
CA ASN A 554 -3.89 1.30 -20.56
C ASN A 554 -2.98 2.20 -19.71
N PHE A 555 -1.74 2.41 -20.14
CA PHE A 555 -0.80 3.27 -19.43
C PHE A 555 -1.23 4.73 -19.47
N GLN A 556 -1.57 5.26 -20.65
CA GLN A 556 -2.08 6.63 -20.81
C GLN A 556 -3.30 6.87 -19.92
N THR A 557 -4.25 5.93 -19.92
CA THR A 557 -5.44 5.99 -19.07
C THR A 557 -5.07 5.97 -17.58
N ALA A 558 -4.05 5.19 -17.19
CA ALA A 558 -3.60 5.06 -15.81
C ALA A 558 -2.85 6.30 -15.28
N ILE A 559 -2.22 7.09 -16.14
CA ILE A 559 -1.43 8.27 -15.71
C ILE A 559 -2.07 9.60 -16.05
N ALA A 560 -3.11 9.62 -16.89
CA ALA A 560 -3.83 10.83 -17.30
C ALA A 560 -4.20 11.81 -16.18
N PRO A 561 -4.64 11.37 -14.98
CA PRO A 561 -5.04 12.33 -13.94
C PRO A 561 -3.89 12.87 -13.08
N PHE A 562 -2.67 12.34 -13.26
CA PHE A 562 -1.55 12.72 -12.42
C PHE A 562 -0.94 14.03 -12.88
N PRO A 563 -0.40 14.84 -11.95
CA PRO A 563 0.30 16.07 -12.32
C PRO A 563 1.47 15.82 -13.27
N ASP A 564 1.76 16.82 -14.11
CA ASP A 564 2.90 16.78 -15.03
C ASP A 564 4.25 16.90 -14.29
N ASN A 565 4.26 17.56 -13.13
CA ASN A 565 5.44 17.76 -12.28
C ASN A 565 5.75 16.57 -11.34
N ARG A 566 5.30 15.36 -11.69
CA ARG A 566 5.54 14.15 -10.88
C ARG A 566 7.02 13.83 -10.74
N THR A 567 7.44 13.58 -9.50
CA THR A 567 8.79 13.15 -9.11
C THR A 567 8.99 11.66 -9.42
N SER A 568 7.99 10.84 -9.15
CA SER A 568 8.06 9.40 -9.34
C SER A 568 6.71 8.84 -9.76
N LEU A 569 6.76 7.73 -10.49
CA LEU A 569 5.60 6.97 -10.93
C LEU A 569 5.86 5.49 -10.67
N ALA A 570 4.88 4.80 -10.11
CA ALA A 570 4.77 3.36 -10.14
C ALA A 570 3.52 2.95 -10.93
N TYR A 571 3.64 1.95 -11.79
CA TYR A 571 2.58 1.45 -12.65
C TYR A 571 2.58 -0.07 -12.64
N TYR A 572 1.39 -0.65 -12.46
CA TYR A 572 1.14 -2.08 -12.46
C TYR A 572 0.03 -2.38 -13.46
N ASN A 573 0.36 -3.10 -14.52
CA ASN A 573 -0.58 -3.61 -15.51
C ASN A 573 -1.18 -4.93 -14.99
N LEU A 574 -2.10 -4.81 -14.04
CA LEU A 574 -2.70 -5.97 -13.35
C LEU A 574 -3.38 -6.92 -14.33
N GLY A 575 -4.06 -6.40 -15.35
CA GLY A 575 -4.66 -7.24 -16.40
C GLY A 575 -3.62 -8.09 -17.15
N ALA A 576 -2.44 -7.54 -17.43
CA ALA A 576 -1.36 -8.29 -18.06
C ALA A 576 -0.67 -9.28 -17.11
N ILE A 577 -0.49 -8.92 -15.84
CA ILE A 577 0.08 -9.80 -14.80
C ILE A 577 -0.82 -11.02 -14.57
N VAL A 578 -2.13 -10.80 -14.41
CA VAL A 578 -3.12 -11.87 -14.25
C VAL A 578 -3.13 -12.77 -15.48
N ALA A 579 -3.12 -12.20 -16.68
CA ALA A 579 -3.04 -12.97 -17.92
C ALA A 579 -1.76 -13.82 -18.02
N ALA A 580 -0.60 -13.26 -17.62
CA ALA A 580 0.70 -13.94 -17.67
C ALA A 580 0.86 -15.04 -16.62
N THR A 581 0.21 -14.89 -15.47
CA THR A 581 0.31 -15.84 -14.35
C THR A 581 -0.83 -16.84 -14.32
N ARG A 582 -1.87 -16.68 -15.16
CA ARG A 582 -3.05 -17.56 -15.20
C ARG A 582 -2.71 -19.05 -15.22
N ASP A 583 -1.68 -19.44 -15.98
CA ASP A 583 -1.29 -20.85 -16.10
C ASP A 583 -0.52 -21.35 -14.87
N LEU A 584 0.14 -20.45 -14.11
CA LEU A 584 0.74 -20.77 -12.80
C LEU A 584 -0.33 -20.97 -11.74
N TRP A 585 -1.37 -20.14 -11.73
CA TRP A 585 -2.50 -20.24 -10.79
C TRP A 585 -3.39 -21.46 -11.05
N ARG A 586 -3.47 -21.93 -12.30
CA ARG A 586 -4.18 -23.16 -12.68
C ARG A 586 -3.34 -24.43 -12.54
N SER A 587 -2.08 -24.32 -12.14
CA SER A 587 -1.24 -25.48 -11.86
C SER A 587 -1.73 -26.16 -10.57
N PRO A 588 -1.84 -27.50 -10.53
CA PRO A 588 -2.38 -28.26 -9.39
C PRO A 588 -1.53 -28.19 -8.10
N MET A 589 -0.53 -27.30 -8.03
CA MET A 589 0.29 -27.10 -6.83
C MET A 589 -0.31 -26.10 -5.83
N VAL A 590 -1.40 -25.41 -6.18
CA VAL A 590 -2.16 -24.56 -5.24
C VAL A 590 -3.54 -25.17 -5.04
N VAL A 591 -3.55 -26.41 -4.55
CA VAL A 591 -4.76 -27.05 -4.02
C VAL A 591 -4.80 -26.69 -2.53
N PHE A 592 -5.56 -25.65 -2.20
CA PHE A 592 -6.07 -25.52 -0.84
C PHE A 592 -7.23 -26.49 -0.75
N ASP A 593 -6.97 -27.65 -0.14
CA ASP A 593 -7.92 -28.73 0.19
C ASP A 593 -8.14 -29.82 -0.88
N ASP A 594 -8.12 -31.07 -0.42
CA ASP A 594 -7.92 -32.36 -1.12
C ASP A 594 -9.07 -32.78 -2.08
N THR A 595 -9.77 -31.81 -2.66
CA THR A 595 -10.86 -32.05 -3.60
C THR A 595 -10.31 -32.04 -5.03
N THR A 596 -9.95 -33.22 -5.52
CA THR A 596 -9.77 -33.42 -6.97
C THR A 596 -11.11 -33.13 -7.66
N PRO A 597 -11.22 -32.11 -8.53
CA PRO A 597 -12.48 -31.84 -9.21
C PRO A 597 -12.79 -32.99 -10.16
N LEU A 598 -14.02 -33.51 -10.07
CA LEU A 598 -14.55 -34.47 -11.03
C LEU A 598 -14.64 -33.80 -12.42
N GLU A 599 -14.28 -34.53 -13.48
CA GLU A 599 -14.40 -34.05 -14.87
C GLU A 599 -15.81 -33.48 -15.13
N GLY A 600 -15.91 -32.17 -15.31
CA GLY A 600 -17.13 -31.48 -15.74
C GLY A 600 -17.74 -30.47 -14.77
N GLU A 601 -17.20 -30.28 -13.56
CA GLU A 601 -17.61 -29.18 -12.67
C GLU A 601 -16.72 -27.94 -12.92
N GLU A 602 -17.34 -26.82 -13.31
CA GLU A 602 -16.68 -25.52 -13.30
C GLU A 602 -16.38 -25.16 -11.83
N GLN A 603 -15.10 -25.12 -11.46
CA GLN A 603 -14.71 -24.62 -10.13
C GLN A 603 -15.27 -23.21 -9.94
N PRO A 604 -15.91 -22.91 -8.79
CA PRO A 604 -16.29 -21.55 -8.48
C PRO A 604 -15.02 -20.68 -8.53
N THR A 605 -15.07 -19.63 -9.33
CA THR A 605 -14.00 -18.65 -9.44
C THR A 605 -13.81 -17.98 -8.08
N ASP A 606 -12.58 -18.02 -7.55
CA ASP A 606 -12.22 -17.33 -6.32
C ASP A 606 -12.65 -15.84 -6.43
N PRO A 607 -13.50 -15.33 -5.51
CA PRO A 607 -13.96 -13.94 -5.52
C PRO A 607 -12.81 -12.93 -5.55
N PHE A 608 -11.68 -13.25 -4.91
CA PHE A 608 -10.48 -12.43 -4.97
C PHE A 608 -9.89 -12.40 -6.39
N PHE A 609 -9.90 -13.54 -7.10
CA PHE A 609 -9.44 -13.62 -8.47
C PHE A 609 -10.37 -12.91 -9.45
N GLU A 610 -11.69 -12.94 -9.22
CA GLU A 610 -12.65 -12.14 -9.98
C GLU A 610 -12.42 -10.64 -9.79
N PHE A 611 -12.19 -10.21 -8.54
CA PHE A 611 -11.79 -8.84 -8.25
C PHE A 611 -10.50 -8.46 -8.99
N LEU A 612 -9.44 -9.29 -8.91
CA LEU A 612 -8.19 -9.01 -9.62
C LEU A 612 -8.35 -8.95 -11.15
N GLN A 613 -9.25 -9.74 -11.72
CA GLN A 613 -9.56 -9.69 -13.17
C GLN A 613 -10.28 -8.41 -13.57
N SER A 614 -11.05 -7.79 -12.66
CA SER A 614 -11.71 -6.51 -12.93
C SER A 614 -10.70 -5.36 -13.01
N LEU A 615 -9.60 -5.45 -12.26
CA LEU A 615 -8.53 -4.45 -12.21
C LEU A 615 -7.71 -4.46 -13.50
N ARG A 616 -7.75 -3.35 -14.26
CA ARG A 616 -6.91 -3.20 -15.45
C ARG A 616 -5.50 -2.76 -15.08
N SER A 617 -5.39 -1.76 -14.20
CA SER A 617 -4.11 -1.29 -13.69
C SER A 617 -4.23 -0.58 -12.35
N LEU A 618 -3.13 -0.56 -11.62
CA LEU A 618 -2.89 0.29 -10.45
C LEU A 618 -1.72 1.21 -10.78
N SER A 619 -1.86 2.50 -10.51
CA SER A 619 -0.78 3.46 -10.66
C SER A 619 -0.70 4.38 -9.45
N LEU A 620 0.53 4.76 -9.10
CA LEU A 620 0.84 5.66 -8.01
C LEU A 620 1.78 6.73 -8.54
N SER A 621 1.55 7.98 -8.17
CA SER A 621 2.42 9.10 -8.52
C SER A 621 2.69 9.92 -7.28
N VAL A 622 3.95 10.29 -7.09
CA VAL A 622 4.34 11.30 -6.10
C VAL A 622 4.73 12.55 -6.86
N SER A 623 4.08 13.66 -6.53
CA SER A 623 4.47 14.99 -6.95
C SER A 623 4.73 15.80 -5.70
N ILE A 624 5.81 16.56 -5.69
CA ILE A 624 6.08 17.45 -4.58
C ILE A 624 6.10 18.85 -5.17
N ASP A 625 5.42 19.81 -4.52
CA ASP A 625 5.42 21.27 -4.70
C ASP A 625 5.99 22.09 -3.49
N GLU A 626 6.31 23.40 -3.65
CA GLU A 626 7.09 24.20 -2.69
C GLU A 626 6.32 24.30 -1.38
N GLU A 627 5.00 24.18 -1.50
CA GLU A 627 4.03 24.32 -0.44
C GLU A 627 3.54 22.95 0.05
N ARG A 628 3.65 21.86 -0.72
CA ARG A 628 3.09 20.56 -0.34
C ARG A 628 3.73 19.33 -1.01
N GLU A 629 3.54 18.17 -0.39
CA GLU A 629 3.71 16.87 -1.03
C GLU A 629 2.35 16.29 -1.43
N GLN A 630 2.29 15.57 -2.55
CA GLN A 630 1.06 14.93 -3.03
C GLN A 630 1.35 13.50 -3.51
N LEU A 631 0.53 12.57 -3.02
CA LEU A 631 0.44 11.20 -3.48
C LEU A 631 -0.90 11.02 -4.20
N ASP A 632 -0.86 10.64 -5.46
CA ASP A 632 -2.02 10.18 -6.22
C ASP A 632 -1.97 8.67 -6.40
N ILE A 633 -3.10 8.00 -6.20
CA ILE A 633 -3.31 6.60 -6.52
C ILE A 633 -4.50 6.50 -7.46
N ARG A 634 -4.36 5.72 -8.53
CA ARG A 634 -5.44 5.44 -9.47
C ARG A 634 -5.58 3.94 -9.69
N LEU A 635 -6.81 3.49 -9.57
CA LEU A 635 -7.24 2.15 -9.94
C LEU A 635 -8.05 2.27 -11.22
N VAL A 636 -7.56 1.70 -12.32
CA VAL A 636 -8.32 1.61 -13.57
C VAL A 636 -9.12 0.31 -13.55
N LEU A 637 -10.43 0.42 -13.71
CA LEU A 637 -11.37 -0.68 -13.50
C LEU A 637 -12.08 -1.05 -14.80
N SER A 638 -12.48 -2.31 -14.90
CA SER A 638 -13.35 -2.77 -15.99
C SER A 638 -14.80 -2.41 -15.70
N HIS A 639 -15.47 -1.86 -16.71
CA HIS A 639 -16.90 -1.60 -16.64
C HIS A 639 -17.69 -2.90 -16.51
N SER A 640 -18.76 -2.87 -15.73
CA SER A 640 -19.77 -3.92 -15.71
C SER A 640 -20.32 -4.14 -17.13
N ARG A 641 -20.43 -5.41 -17.53
CA ARG A 641 -21.07 -5.78 -18.79
C ARG A 641 -22.57 -5.85 -18.51
N HIS A 642 -23.32 -4.88 -19.01
CA HIS A 642 -24.79 -4.93 -19.00
C HIS A 642 -25.34 -5.92 -20.02
#